data_AF-A0A9D9JYW7-F1
#
_entry.id   AF-A0A9D9JYW7-F1
#
_cell.length_a   1.000
_cell.length_b   1.000
_cell.length_c   1.000
_cell.angle_alpha   90.00
_cell.angle_beta   90.00
_cell.angle_gamma   90.00
#
_symmetry.space_group_name_H-M   'P 1'
#
loop_
_entity.id
_entity.type
_entity.pdbx_description
1 polymer ?
#
loop_
_entity_poly.entity_id
_entity_poly.type
_entity_poly.pdbx_seq_one_letter_code
_entity_poly.pdbx_strand_id
1 'polypeptide(L)'
;MHRLVVAALLLGSLIAVDPPQALAQAPVRSGQIVFSTQADWQRGTRTDVQIIANADGELRLTAGATRGTFISEPISLTMTLNAVGAIWHADIPPGTNLTLDIRGGPAPDQLGLWQPLVAGELRARTLPDAFATEDVRPLPLDTRVLQFRVTLSSTVANASPVLSDISISYFDASAGPPRATDAVAAIGGPATLTSPPKVFPRTSWAGGNPRTYRGTRSAPQGIVLHQIGADALDNPLPFLRALATYHEQTLGLNDTIYHYIIGRDGSIFEGRSGGPTVSVADVSGGAAVHIALIGEGSPPTAQLDALRTLLAWLCEAYRIDPTGQRIVVLNGVGAVGPAIAAHSDLVPNAGDPSSALRDGLPQIRRTVSAAIVRSRWFFAEGNPRDYEERLAVLNPGDEPVNVRFIIVRQPRAEVIRDVTIDPGARANLVVNEIFNDTPDAPAIIEANAPVIAERFMNFGADLSVQPGVVRPSRVWYFAEGSTEGDKRTFLVLFNPQSDSVGARVLLMTDDGTTFIYPPFDSEPITLAPRQRTVVVMGDLLPDRSFGMRVTATQPIVAERTMIFGPGSTLTSGGMHTSPGVAELSREWHFAEGTTAPPFRMSLLVVNPNGDRANITVRFLTPDGTSLARRYAIPPLARLAIDVNEVVPELGVATIIIADRPIAAERALYWRSGAAGTAGPGAMAPAYSWRFADGRTSGDYQQYLLISNPSRRQARIDVNFILANGSRASRSLVMPAGSRYTMAVHELYPDQTTISTMVRATQPIVVERSIYAGAPASASNRGGETSLGVPGD
;
A
#
# COMPACT_ATOMS: atom_id res chain seq x y z
N MET A 1 -9.86 -71.34 -6.43
CA MET A 1 -9.70 -70.95 -7.85
C MET A 1 -9.80 -69.43 -7.91
N HIS A 2 -8.68 -68.71 -7.81
CA HIS A 2 -7.98 -68.06 -8.95
C HIS A 2 -8.84 -67.05 -9.74
N ARG A 3 -8.54 -65.75 -9.57
CA ARG A 3 -8.33 -64.71 -10.60
C ARG A 3 -8.38 -63.32 -9.94
N LEU A 4 -7.22 -62.69 -9.72
CA LEU A 4 -6.51 -61.77 -10.63
C LEU A 4 -6.98 -60.31 -10.42
N VAL A 5 -6.26 -59.63 -9.52
CA VAL A 5 -6.23 -58.16 -9.41
C VAL A 5 -5.32 -57.66 -10.52
N VAL A 6 -5.89 -56.91 -11.47
CA VAL A 6 -5.13 -56.18 -12.49
C VAL A 6 -4.75 -54.83 -11.88
N ALA A 7 -3.48 -54.68 -11.52
CA ALA A 7 -2.90 -53.38 -11.20
C ALA A 7 -2.54 -52.68 -12.52
N ALA A 8 -3.30 -51.64 -12.88
CA ALA A 8 -2.95 -50.76 -14.00
C ALA A 8 -1.82 -49.82 -13.56
N LEU A 9 -0.61 -50.07 -14.09
CA LEU A 9 0.52 -49.16 -14.05
C LEU A 9 0.20 -47.94 -14.94
N LEU A 10 -0.27 -46.86 -14.33
CA LEU A 10 -0.21 -45.53 -14.93
C LEU A 10 1.25 -45.04 -14.83
N LEU A 11 2.02 -45.21 -15.91
CA LEU A 11 3.23 -44.42 -16.14
C LEU A 11 2.79 -42.95 -16.30
N GLY A 12 2.75 -42.23 -15.19
CA GLY A 12 2.77 -40.77 -15.22
C GLY A 12 4.14 -40.34 -15.71
N SER A 13 4.21 -39.80 -16.92
CA SER A 13 5.29 -38.92 -17.35
C SER A 13 5.30 -37.70 -16.42
N LEU A 14 5.98 -37.84 -15.30
CA LEU A 14 6.48 -36.72 -14.51
C LEU A 14 7.40 -35.94 -15.45
N ILE A 15 6.87 -34.85 -16.02
CA ILE A 15 7.72 -33.73 -16.38
C ILE A 15 8.28 -33.28 -15.04
N ALA A 16 9.49 -33.75 -14.73
CA ALA A 16 10.32 -33.16 -13.70
C ALA A 16 10.49 -31.69 -14.12
N VAL A 17 9.70 -30.82 -13.52
CA VAL A 17 10.07 -29.42 -13.45
C VAL A 17 11.28 -29.43 -12.53
N ASP A 18 12.47 -29.47 -13.14
CA ASP A 18 13.70 -29.26 -12.39
C ASP A 18 13.51 -27.97 -11.58
N PRO A 19 13.71 -28.00 -10.24
CA PRO A 19 13.77 -26.75 -9.49
C PRO A 19 14.84 -25.90 -10.18
N PRO A 20 14.64 -24.58 -10.32
CA PRO A 20 15.63 -23.74 -10.98
C PRO A 20 16.95 -23.96 -10.24
N GLN A 21 17.87 -24.65 -10.89
CA GLN A 21 19.24 -24.75 -10.41
C GLN A 21 19.68 -23.30 -10.30
N ALA A 22 19.89 -22.83 -9.07
CA ALA A 22 20.58 -21.58 -8.84
C ALA A 22 21.91 -21.72 -9.61
N LEU A 23 22.00 -21.08 -10.78
CA LEU A 23 23.16 -21.17 -11.64
C LEU A 23 24.34 -20.81 -10.75
N ALA A 24 25.25 -21.77 -10.53
CA ALA A 24 26.46 -21.53 -9.76
C ALA A 24 27.25 -20.46 -10.53
N GLN A 25 27.13 -19.21 -10.10
CA GLN A 25 27.80 -18.09 -10.76
C GLN A 25 29.30 -18.14 -10.46
N ALA A 26 30.13 -17.74 -11.42
CA ALA A 26 31.57 -17.74 -11.22
C ALA A 26 31.93 -16.80 -10.06
N PRO A 27 32.80 -17.23 -9.12
CA PRO A 27 33.18 -16.39 -7.98
C PRO A 27 33.84 -15.10 -8.46
N VAL A 28 33.66 -14.01 -7.71
CA VAL A 28 34.42 -12.77 -7.93
C VAL A 28 35.89 -13.07 -7.69
N ARG A 29 36.74 -12.71 -8.66
CA ARG A 29 38.19 -12.82 -8.48
C ARG A 29 38.68 -11.55 -7.81
N SER A 30 39.61 -11.68 -6.88
CA SER A 30 40.20 -10.54 -6.16
C SER A 30 41.72 -10.63 -6.16
N GLY A 31 42.35 -9.47 -6.01
CA GLY A 31 43.78 -9.34 -5.76
C GLY A 31 44.06 -8.10 -4.91
N GLN A 32 45.32 -7.93 -4.51
CA GLN A 32 45.71 -6.86 -3.60
C GLN A 32 47.06 -6.27 -4.01
N ILE A 33 47.17 -4.96 -3.93
CA ILE A 33 48.41 -4.21 -4.04
C ILE A 33 48.69 -3.61 -2.67
N VAL A 34 49.90 -3.77 -2.15
CA VAL A 34 50.30 -3.22 -0.86
C VAL A 34 51.52 -2.33 -1.06
N PHE A 35 51.47 -1.12 -0.52
CA PHE A 35 52.63 -0.24 -0.35
C PHE A 35 52.80 -0.04 1.15
N SER A 36 53.87 -0.59 1.71
CA SER A 36 54.17 -0.54 3.16
C SER A 36 55.66 -0.46 3.47
N THR A 37 56.51 -0.71 2.47
CA THR A 37 57.96 -0.69 2.65
C THR A 37 58.61 0.46 1.88
N GLN A 38 59.83 0.81 2.25
CA GLN A 38 60.62 1.83 1.56
C GLN A 38 60.85 1.46 0.10
N ALA A 39 61.00 0.17 -0.22
CA ALA A 39 61.11 -0.34 -1.58
C ALA A 39 59.82 -0.10 -2.37
N ASP A 40 58.65 -0.26 -1.75
CA ASP A 40 57.37 0.04 -2.39
C ASP A 40 57.26 1.53 -2.69
N TRP A 41 57.51 2.38 -1.71
CA TRP A 41 57.42 3.84 -1.86
C TRP A 41 58.47 4.42 -2.83
N GLN A 42 59.55 3.70 -3.13
CA GLN A 42 60.51 4.09 -4.17
C GLN A 42 59.97 3.88 -5.59
N ARG A 43 58.94 3.04 -5.77
CA ARG A 43 58.28 2.74 -7.06
C ARG A 43 57.27 3.82 -7.44
N GLY A 44 57.66 5.09 -7.38
CA GLY A 44 56.81 6.21 -7.72
C GLY A 44 57.54 7.55 -7.79
N THR A 45 56.88 8.54 -8.37
CA THR A 45 57.39 9.91 -8.45
C THR A 45 56.95 10.72 -7.23
N ARG A 46 57.84 11.57 -6.72
CA ARG A 46 57.64 12.37 -5.51
C ARG A 46 57.87 13.84 -5.81
N THR A 47 57.00 14.70 -5.30
CA THR A 47 57.15 16.15 -5.29
C THR A 47 56.88 16.63 -3.88
N ASP A 48 57.89 17.19 -3.21
CA ASP A 48 57.79 17.71 -1.83
C ASP A 48 57.31 16.70 -0.77
N VAL A 49 57.53 15.41 -1.03
CA VAL A 49 57.28 14.28 -0.13
C VAL A 49 58.57 13.46 0.01
N GLN A 50 58.87 13.04 1.23
CA GLN A 50 60.00 12.18 1.57
C GLN A 50 59.53 10.84 2.13
N ILE A 51 60.38 9.82 1.97
CA ILE A 51 60.19 8.49 2.56
C ILE A 51 61.04 8.44 3.81
N ILE A 52 60.44 8.18 4.96
CA ILE A 52 61.17 7.98 6.22
C ILE A 52 61.27 6.50 6.55
N ALA A 53 62.39 6.10 7.17
CA ALA A 53 62.70 4.70 7.49
C ALA A 53 62.04 4.20 8.80
N ASN A 54 61.05 4.93 9.31
CA ASN A 54 60.26 4.45 10.46
C ASN A 54 59.35 3.32 9.98
N ALA A 55 59.21 2.25 10.78
CA ALA A 55 58.33 1.11 10.52
C ALA A 55 58.46 0.49 9.10
N ASP A 56 59.67 0.45 8.56
CA ASP A 56 60.01 -0.07 7.22
C ASP A 56 59.58 0.80 6.02
N GLY A 57 58.97 1.97 6.20
CA GLY A 57 58.78 3.00 5.16
C GLY A 57 57.46 3.76 5.22
N GLU A 58 57.51 5.09 5.44
CA GLU A 58 56.30 5.95 5.48
C GLU A 58 56.46 7.21 4.61
N LEU A 59 55.35 7.76 4.10
CA LEU A 59 55.32 9.02 3.36
C LEU A 59 54.97 10.21 4.26
N ARG A 60 55.74 11.30 4.15
CA ARG A 60 55.45 12.60 4.78
C ARG A 60 55.94 13.77 3.93
N LEU A 61 55.47 14.99 4.20
CA LEU A 61 56.00 16.21 3.61
C LEU A 61 57.50 16.39 3.91
N THR A 62 58.23 16.89 2.92
CA THR A 62 59.59 17.40 3.10
C THR A 62 59.57 18.62 4.03
N ALA A 63 60.65 18.83 4.79
CA ALA A 63 60.74 19.97 5.71
C ALA A 63 60.46 21.31 4.97
N GLY A 64 59.56 22.13 5.54
CA GLY A 64 59.16 23.42 4.97
C GLY A 64 58.09 23.37 3.87
N ALA A 65 57.73 22.19 3.35
CA ALA A 65 56.67 22.06 2.35
C ALA A 65 55.27 22.19 2.99
N THR A 66 54.36 22.89 2.32
CA THR A 66 52.93 23.00 2.72
C THR A 66 52.03 22.09 1.90
N ARG A 67 52.52 21.54 0.80
CA ARG A 67 51.84 20.57 -0.05
C ARG A 67 52.85 19.70 -0.77
N GLY A 68 52.54 18.41 -0.92
CA GLY A 68 53.38 17.45 -1.61
C GLY A 68 52.55 16.32 -2.21
N THR A 69 53.09 15.64 -3.22
CA THR A 69 52.41 14.56 -3.94
C THR A 69 53.35 13.36 -4.13
N PHE A 70 52.80 12.16 -3.95
CA PHE A 70 53.38 10.90 -4.42
C PHE A 70 52.46 10.30 -5.48
N ILE A 71 53.01 9.83 -6.59
CA ILE A 71 52.28 9.11 -7.64
C ILE A 71 53.00 7.78 -7.86
N SER A 72 52.30 6.66 -7.67
CA SER A 72 52.88 5.33 -7.91
C SER A 72 53.30 5.18 -9.37
N GLU A 73 54.19 4.26 -9.68
CA GLU A 73 54.31 3.76 -11.05
C GLU A 73 52.96 3.16 -11.52
N PRO A 74 52.71 3.08 -12.84
CA PRO A 74 51.62 2.27 -13.36
C PRO A 74 51.85 0.79 -13.02
N ILE A 75 50.92 0.18 -12.30
CA ILE A 75 51.02 -1.19 -11.80
C ILE A 75 50.20 -2.11 -12.71
N SER A 76 50.89 -2.94 -13.49
CA SER A 76 50.27 -3.94 -14.36
C SER A 76 49.77 -5.14 -13.56
N LEU A 77 48.57 -5.61 -13.88
CA LEU A 77 47.88 -6.68 -13.16
C LEU A 77 47.76 -7.93 -14.02
N THR A 78 47.72 -9.09 -13.36
CA THR A 78 47.60 -10.41 -13.99
C THR A 78 46.19 -10.74 -14.46
N MET A 79 45.19 -9.93 -14.05
CA MET A 79 43.80 -10.05 -14.47
C MET A 79 43.19 -8.67 -14.78
N THR A 80 42.08 -8.68 -15.51
CA THR A 80 41.18 -7.51 -15.59
C THR A 80 40.55 -7.24 -14.24
N LEU A 81 40.02 -6.04 -14.06
CA LEU A 81 39.19 -5.68 -12.92
C LEU A 81 38.11 -4.68 -13.34
N ASN A 82 37.08 -4.54 -12.51
CA ASN A 82 36.01 -3.56 -12.69
C ASN A 82 35.74 -2.70 -11.46
N ALA A 83 36.41 -2.95 -10.33
CA ALA A 83 36.26 -2.17 -9.13
C ALA A 83 37.46 -2.29 -8.19
N VAL A 84 37.66 -1.27 -7.34
CA VAL A 84 38.72 -1.23 -6.31
C VAL A 84 38.21 -0.70 -4.98
N GLY A 85 38.72 -1.20 -3.86
CA GLY A 85 38.53 -0.63 -2.52
C GLY A 85 39.88 -0.51 -1.82
N ALA A 86 39.99 0.33 -0.79
CA ALA A 86 41.25 0.58 -0.11
C ALA A 86 41.13 0.51 1.42
N ILE A 87 42.23 0.11 2.06
CA ILE A 87 42.47 0.19 3.50
C ILE A 87 43.85 0.83 3.69
N TRP A 88 44.01 1.77 4.63
CA TRP A 88 45.29 2.44 4.87
C TRP A 88 45.44 2.92 6.32
N HIS A 89 46.68 3.03 6.79
CA HIS A 89 47.00 3.68 8.06
C HIS A 89 47.62 5.05 7.82
N ALA A 90 47.08 6.06 8.49
CA ALA A 90 47.62 7.40 8.44
C ALA A 90 47.48 8.12 9.79
N ASP A 91 48.46 8.96 10.11
CA ASP A 91 48.36 9.99 11.14
C ASP A 91 48.08 11.32 10.45
N ILE A 92 46.98 11.98 10.83
CA ILE A 92 46.53 13.24 10.22
C ILE A 92 46.38 14.29 11.33
N PRO A 93 47.47 14.98 11.73
CA PRO A 93 47.40 16.01 12.75
C PRO A 93 46.46 17.16 12.39
N PRO A 94 45.88 17.88 13.38
CA PRO A 94 45.06 19.05 13.13
C PRO A 94 45.75 20.09 12.25
N GLY A 95 45.03 20.63 11.27
CA GLY A 95 45.58 21.57 10.28
C GLY A 95 46.34 20.91 9.12
N THR A 96 46.38 19.58 9.07
CA THR A 96 46.92 18.82 7.93
C THR A 96 45.81 18.08 7.19
N ASN A 97 46.08 17.64 5.96
CA ASN A 97 45.16 16.83 5.18
C ASN A 97 45.90 15.81 4.31
N LEU A 98 45.26 14.65 4.10
CA LEU A 98 45.72 13.58 3.23
C LEU A 98 44.58 13.19 2.30
N THR A 99 44.82 13.19 0.99
CA THR A 99 43.88 12.66 0.00
C THR A 99 44.51 11.55 -0.81
N LEU A 100 43.72 10.51 -1.08
CA LEU A 100 44.08 9.39 -1.92
C LEU A 100 43.22 9.42 -3.18
N ASP A 101 43.83 9.23 -4.34
CA ASP A 101 43.13 9.05 -5.60
C ASP A 101 43.62 7.78 -6.29
N ILE A 102 42.76 7.17 -7.10
CA ILE A 102 43.06 6.01 -7.94
C ILE A 102 42.63 6.30 -9.38
N ARG A 103 43.35 5.74 -10.34
CA ARG A 103 42.89 5.62 -11.73
C ARG A 103 43.28 4.28 -12.30
N GLY A 104 42.55 3.85 -13.32
CA GLY A 104 42.81 2.62 -14.04
C GLY A 104 42.65 2.80 -15.54
N GLY A 105 43.21 1.86 -16.29
CA GLY A 105 43.04 1.76 -17.73
C GLY A 105 43.57 0.44 -18.29
N PRO A 106 43.42 0.21 -19.60
CA PRO A 106 43.90 -1.00 -20.26
C PRO A 106 45.44 -1.06 -20.35
N ALA A 107 46.12 0.09 -20.37
CA ALA A 107 47.57 0.21 -20.52
C ALA A 107 48.13 1.43 -19.74
N PRO A 108 49.45 1.48 -19.45
CA PRO A 108 50.06 2.57 -18.68
C PRO A 108 49.92 3.98 -19.28
N ASP A 109 49.80 4.08 -20.61
CA ASP A 109 49.62 5.31 -21.38
C ASP A 109 48.14 5.63 -21.65
N GLN A 110 47.22 4.75 -21.23
CA GLN A 110 45.77 4.86 -21.45
C GLN A 110 44.99 4.88 -20.13
N LEU A 111 45.55 5.52 -19.09
CA LEU A 111 44.89 5.65 -17.79
C LEU A 111 43.76 6.69 -17.82
N GLY A 112 42.64 6.37 -17.19
CA GLY A 112 41.49 7.25 -17.04
C GLY A 112 41.70 8.42 -16.07
N LEU A 113 40.58 9.05 -15.70
CA LEU A 113 40.56 10.14 -14.73
C LEU A 113 40.86 9.63 -13.31
N TRP A 114 41.44 10.51 -12.50
CA TRP A 114 41.62 10.29 -11.06
C TRP A 114 40.26 10.27 -10.35
N GLN A 115 40.04 9.24 -9.54
CA GLN A 115 38.86 9.06 -8.69
C GLN A 115 39.29 9.07 -7.22
N PRO A 116 38.60 9.77 -6.32
CA PRO A 116 38.98 9.85 -4.93
C PRO A 116 38.68 8.55 -4.17
N LEU A 117 39.64 8.09 -3.37
CA LEU A 117 39.45 7.06 -2.34
C LEU A 117 39.17 7.78 -1.01
N VAL A 118 37.89 7.86 -0.65
CA VAL A 118 37.42 8.62 0.52
C VAL A 118 37.27 7.69 1.70
N ALA A 119 37.79 8.09 2.87
CA ALA A 119 37.56 7.34 4.10
C ALA A 119 36.12 7.51 4.55
N GLY A 120 35.47 6.40 4.92
CA GLY A 120 34.17 6.43 5.58
C GLY A 120 34.23 6.03 7.05
N GLU A 121 33.09 5.69 7.62
CA GLU A 121 32.93 5.13 8.96
C GLU A 121 33.43 3.69 9.05
N LEU A 122 33.30 2.92 7.97
CA LEU A 122 33.65 1.51 7.97
C LEU A 122 35.13 1.28 8.27
N ARG A 123 35.39 0.21 9.02
CA ARG A 123 36.73 -0.28 9.34
C ARG A 123 36.79 -1.77 9.01
N ALA A 124 37.94 -2.23 8.54
CA ALA A 124 38.15 -3.67 8.38
C ALA A 124 38.21 -4.32 9.75
N ARG A 125 37.48 -5.42 9.97
CA ARG A 125 37.42 -6.08 11.29
C ARG A 125 38.77 -6.58 11.79
N THR A 126 39.67 -6.91 10.86
CA THR A 126 41.03 -7.34 11.15
C THR A 126 41.98 -6.18 11.43
N LEU A 127 41.63 -4.95 11.03
CA LEU A 127 42.44 -3.73 11.12
C LEU A 127 41.56 -2.53 11.57
N PRO A 128 41.10 -2.51 12.83
CA PRO A 128 40.12 -1.52 13.30
C PRO A 128 40.66 -0.09 13.32
N ASP A 129 41.98 0.09 13.39
CA ASP A 129 42.65 1.39 13.43
C ASP A 129 42.95 1.96 12.02
N ALA A 130 42.75 1.16 10.96
CA ALA A 130 42.99 1.57 9.58
C ALA A 130 41.77 2.29 9.00
N PHE A 131 41.98 3.37 8.26
CA PHE A 131 40.94 3.94 7.40
C PHE A 131 40.58 2.94 6.31
N ALA A 132 39.31 2.96 5.88
CA ALA A 132 38.85 2.20 4.73
C ALA A 132 37.88 3.03 3.90
N THR A 133 37.83 2.74 2.60
CA THR A 133 36.71 3.19 1.76
C THR A 133 35.43 2.48 2.21
N GLU A 134 34.31 3.20 2.23
CA GLU A 134 33.01 2.59 2.53
C GLU A 134 32.49 1.70 1.42
N ASP A 135 32.73 2.10 0.17
CA ASP A 135 32.34 1.37 -1.03
C ASP A 135 33.53 1.16 -1.97
N VAL A 136 33.30 0.42 -3.06
CA VAL A 136 34.30 0.24 -4.11
C VAL A 136 34.17 1.35 -5.16
N ARG A 137 35.29 1.74 -5.76
CA ARG A 137 35.31 2.63 -6.93
C ARG A 137 35.20 1.83 -8.23
N PRO A 138 34.21 2.12 -9.09
CA PRO A 138 34.07 1.43 -10.37
C PRO A 138 35.13 1.88 -11.36
N LEU A 139 35.62 0.94 -12.16
CA LEU A 139 36.58 1.18 -13.23
C LEU A 139 36.11 0.52 -14.53
N PRO A 140 36.56 0.98 -15.71
CA PRO A 140 36.27 0.34 -16.99
C PRO A 140 36.61 -1.16 -16.96
N LEU A 141 35.76 -1.99 -17.59
CA LEU A 141 35.87 -3.47 -17.52
C LEU A 141 37.17 -4.04 -18.12
N ASP A 142 37.84 -3.28 -18.99
CA ASP A 142 39.10 -3.63 -19.63
C ASP A 142 40.34 -3.18 -18.83
N THR A 143 40.14 -2.61 -17.64
CA THR A 143 41.23 -2.14 -16.78
C THR A 143 42.18 -3.27 -16.41
N ARG A 144 43.48 -3.09 -16.70
CA ARG A 144 44.57 -4.01 -16.33
C ARG A 144 45.76 -3.29 -15.67
N VAL A 145 45.72 -1.97 -15.63
CA VAL A 145 46.75 -1.15 -14.99
C VAL A 145 46.07 -0.24 -13.98
N LEU A 146 46.65 -0.15 -12.79
CA LEU A 146 46.24 0.79 -11.75
C LEU A 146 47.37 1.79 -11.46
N GLN A 147 46.99 2.99 -11.04
CA GLN A 147 47.92 3.97 -10.50
C GLN A 147 47.22 4.76 -9.41
N PHE A 148 47.87 4.94 -8.27
CA PHE A 148 47.33 5.74 -7.17
C PHE A 148 48.18 6.99 -6.92
N ARG A 149 47.54 8.00 -6.33
CA ARG A 149 48.15 9.26 -5.93
C ARG A 149 47.85 9.56 -4.48
N VAL A 150 48.87 10.00 -3.76
CA VAL A 150 48.77 10.55 -2.41
C VAL A 150 49.07 12.03 -2.49
N THR A 151 48.19 12.87 -1.97
CA THR A 151 48.45 14.30 -1.77
C THR A 151 48.43 14.62 -0.29
N LEU A 152 49.51 15.20 0.21
CA LEU A 152 49.66 15.65 1.58
C LEU A 152 49.62 17.18 1.59
N SER A 153 48.92 17.80 2.53
CA SER A 153 48.96 19.25 2.73
C SER A 153 48.94 19.63 4.21
N SER A 154 49.46 20.83 4.50
CA SER A 154 49.51 21.38 5.84
C SER A 154 49.34 22.90 5.81
N THR A 155 48.52 23.42 6.72
CA THR A 155 48.42 24.84 7.05
C THR A 155 49.27 25.21 8.28
N VAL A 156 49.89 24.22 8.93
CA VAL A 156 50.71 24.39 10.13
C VAL A 156 52.18 24.16 9.79
N ALA A 157 53.03 25.14 10.13
CA ALA A 157 54.46 25.07 9.84
C ALA A 157 55.09 23.80 10.43
N ASN A 158 55.81 23.05 9.60
CA ASN A 158 56.51 21.81 9.95
C ASN A 158 55.62 20.65 10.44
N ALA A 159 54.29 20.78 10.38
CA ALA A 159 53.39 19.64 10.56
C ALA A 159 53.20 18.91 9.22
N SER A 160 53.06 17.59 9.28
CA SER A 160 52.80 16.74 8.11
C SER A 160 51.85 15.63 8.50
N PRO A 161 50.88 15.28 7.64
CA PRO A 161 50.26 13.97 7.72
C PRO A 161 51.30 12.89 7.37
N VAL A 162 51.12 11.70 7.90
CA VAL A 162 51.96 10.53 7.64
C VAL A 162 51.08 9.42 7.08
N LEU A 163 51.48 8.82 5.97
CA LEU A 163 50.88 7.59 5.44
C LEU A 163 51.85 6.44 5.65
N SER A 164 51.49 5.49 6.51
CA SER A 164 52.35 4.35 6.84
C SER A 164 52.21 3.23 5.81
N ASP A 165 50.98 2.89 5.46
CA ASP A 165 50.70 1.88 4.43
C ASP A 165 49.39 2.14 3.69
N ILE A 166 49.27 1.59 2.49
CA ILE A 166 48.02 1.49 1.75
C ILE A 166 47.91 0.11 1.10
N SER A 167 46.74 -0.51 1.27
CA SER A 167 46.32 -1.74 0.62
C SER A 167 45.15 -1.45 -0.33
N ILE A 168 45.33 -1.69 -1.62
CA ILE A 168 44.30 -1.56 -2.65
C ILE A 168 43.84 -2.96 -3.06
N SER A 169 42.62 -3.32 -2.69
CA SER A 169 41.96 -4.54 -3.18
C SER A 169 41.27 -4.24 -4.51
N TYR A 170 41.46 -5.10 -5.49
CA TYR A 170 40.85 -4.98 -6.82
C TYR A 170 40.07 -6.25 -7.19
N PHE A 171 38.97 -6.07 -7.91
CA PHE A 171 37.98 -7.13 -8.15
C PHE A 171 37.64 -7.27 -9.63
N ASP A 172 37.58 -8.51 -10.11
CA ASP A 172 36.91 -8.89 -11.35
C ASP A 172 35.63 -9.65 -11.04
N ALA A 173 34.52 -8.95 -11.18
CA ALA A 173 33.16 -9.43 -10.98
C ALA A 173 32.36 -9.49 -12.30
N SER A 174 33.05 -9.39 -13.45
CA SER A 174 32.41 -9.38 -14.77
C SER A 174 31.77 -10.71 -15.17
N ALA A 175 32.26 -11.83 -14.63
CA ALA A 175 31.75 -13.19 -14.89
C ALA A 175 30.41 -13.51 -14.16
N GLY A 176 29.59 -12.48 -13.91
CA GLY A 176 28.30 -12.57 -13.24
C GLY A 176 27.13 -12.83 -14.18
N PRO A 177 25.89 -12.73 -13.68
CA PRO A 177 24.72 -12.87 -14.53
C PRO A 177 24.64 -11.64 -15.47
N PRO A 178 24.21 -11.82 -16.73
CA PRO A 178 24.13 -10.72 -17.68
C PRO A 178 23.01 -9.73 -17.36
N ARG A 179 22.00 -10.17 -16.59
CA ARG A 179 20.88 -9.36 -16.09
C ARG A 179 20.35 -9.96 -14.79
N ALA A 180 19.74 -9.14 -13.96
CA ALA A 180 18.92 -9.61 -12.85
C ALA A 180 17.55 -10.07 -13.37
N THR A 181 17.01 -11.13 -12.79
CA THR A 181 15.71 -11.70 -13.15
C THR A 181 14.84 -11.86 -11.90
N ASP A 182 13.56 -12.19 -12.12
CA ASP A 182 12.64 -12.64 -11.08
C ASP A 182 12.48 -11.62 -9.94
N ALA A 183 12.24 -10.35 -10.30
CA ALA A 183 11.90 -9.33 -9.32
C ALA A 183 10.61 -9.72 -8.59
N VAL A 184 10.68 -9.81 -7.27
CA VAL A 184 9.58 -10.20 -6.39
C VAL A 184 9.12 -9.01 -5.55
N ALA A 185 7.89 -9.04 -5.05
CA ALA A 185 7.46 -8.03 -4.08
C ALA A 185 8.41 -8.02 -2.86
N ALA A 186 8.79 -6.83 -2.42
CA ALA A 186 9.62 -6.65 -1.23
C ALA A 186 8.99 -7.37 -0.03
N ILE A 187 9.82 -8.10 0.72
CA ILE A 187 9.38 -8.91 1.85
C ILE A 187 9.81 -8.23 3.15
N GLY A 188 8.92 -8.23 4.15
CA GLY A 188 9.20 -7.78 5.51
C GLY A 188 8.09 -6.89 6.08
N GLY A 189 7.91 -6.93 7.39
CA GLY A 189 6.98 -6.06 8.10
C GLY A 189 5.51 -6.54 8.08
N PRO A 190 4.61 -5.81 8.74
CA PRO A 190 3.17 -6.04 8.70
C PRO A 190 2.58 -5.82 7.29
N ALA A 191 1.38 -6.35 7.04
CA ALA A 191 0.64 -6.06 5.81
C ALA A 191 0.31 -4.57 5.71
N THR A 192 0.48 -4.00 4.51
CA THR A 192 0.29 -2.58 4.20
C THR A 192 -0.77 -2.37 3.12
N LEU A 193 -1.36 -1.18 3.08
CA LEU A 193 -2.18 -0.76 1.95
C LEU A 193 -1.30 -0.26 0.79
N THR A 194 -0.20 0.42 1.09
CA THR A 194 0.84 0.80 0.13
C THR A 194 1.49 -0.48 -0.39
N SER A 195 1.44 -0.64 -1.71
CA SER A 195 1.98 -1.83 -2.36
C SER A 195 3.50 -1.92 -2.16
N PRO A 196 4.05 -3.09 -1.75
CA PRO A 196 5.49 -3.28 -1.72
C PRO A 196 6.07 -3.15 -3.13
N PRO A 197 7.23 -2.49 -3.30
CA PRO A 197 7.88 -2.42 -4.60
C PRO A 197 8.40 -3.79 -5.04
N LYS A 198 8.69 -3.96 -6.33
CA LYS A 198 9.42 -5.13 -6.82
C LYS A 198 10.92 -4.96 -6.58
N VAL A 199 11.57 -6.01 -6.08
CA VAL A 199 12.99 -6.06 -5.70
C VAL A 199 13.63 -7.29 -6.34
N PHE A 200 14.78 -7.10 -6.98
CA PHE A 200 15.62 -8.19 -7.46
C PHE A 200 16.32 -8.86 -6.27
N PRO A 201 16.04 -10.14 -5.99
CA PRO A 201 16.62 -10.82 -4.85
C PRO A 201 18.14 -11.01 -5.03
N ARG A 202 18.88 -11.11 -3.92
CA ARG A 202 20.34 -11.28 -3.90
C ARG A 202 20.82 -12.43 -4.79
N THR A 203 20.05 -13.50 -4.82
CA THR A 203 20.29 -14.70 -5.63
C THR A 203 20.29 -14.41 -7.13
N SER A 204 19.51 -13.44 -7.62
CA SER A 204 19.40 -13.16 -9.06
C SER A 204 20.52 -12.29 -9.59
N TRP A 205 21.17 -11.48 -8.75
CA TRP A 205 22.23 -10.56 -9.19
C TRP A 205 23.64 -10.91 -8.71
N ALA A 206 23.80 -11.63 -7.59
CA ALA A 206 25.11 -11.97 -7.05
C ALA A 206 25.52 -13.44 -7.14
N GLY A 207 24.54 -14.34 -7.19
CA GLY A 207 24.73 -15.78 -7.15
C GLY A 207 25.00 -16.30 -5.72
N GLY A 208 24.54 -17.52 -5.45
CA GLY A 208 24.66 -18.19 -4.14
C GLY A 208 23.31 -18.44 -3.46
N ASN A 209 23.27 -19.35 -2.48
CA ASN A 209 22.08 -19.61 -1.68
C ASN A 209 21.74 -18.39 -0.82
N PRO A 210 20.44 -18.06 -0.62
CA PRO A 210 20.05 -17.01 0.31
C PRO A 210 20.63 -17.35 1.68
N ARG A 211 21.58 -16.53 2.15
CA ARG A 211 22.20 -16.75 3.45
C ARG A 211 21.16 -16.45 4.51
N THR A 212 20.86 -17.42 5.37
CA THR A 212 19.98 -17.18 6.51
C THR A 212 20.70 -16.26 7.48
N TYR A 213 20.34 -14.97 7.48
CA TYR A 213 20.92 -14.00 8.40
C TYR A 213 20.58 -14.36 9.86
N ARG A 214 21.60 -14.44 10.72
CA ARG A 214 21.51 -14.86 12.14
C ARG A 214 21.78 -13.74 13.15
N GLY A 215 21.87 -12.49 12.73
CA GLY A 215 22.09 -11.37 13.65
C GLY A 215 20.81 -10.80 14.25
N THR A 216 20.96 -9.73 15.02
CA THR A 216 19.86 -9.09 15.74
C THR A 216 18.85 -8.43 14.79
N ARG A 217 17.57 -8.51 15.17
CA ARG A 217 16.47 -7.86 14.47
C ARG A 217 15.83 -6.83 15.38
N SER A 218 15.45 -5.70 14.81
CA SER A 218 14.68 -4.65 15.48
C SER A 218 13.74 -4.00 14.48
N ALA A 219 12.61 -3.47 14.97
CA ALA A 219 11.75 -2.66 14.12
C ALA A 219 12.51 -1.38 13.71
N PRO A 220 12.62 -1.07 12.41
CA PRO A 220 13.25 0.16 11.97
C PRO A 220 12.55 1.39 12.53
N GLN A 221 13.36 2.35 12.98
CA GLN A 221 12.92 3.63 13.52
C GLN A 221 13.19 4.80 12.57
N GLY A 222 13.82 4.54 11.42
CA GLY A 222 14.13 5.54 10.41
C GLY A 222 14.87 4.94 9.22
N ILE A 223 15.29 5.79 8.30
CA ILE A 223 15.89 5.43 7.02
C ILE A 223 17.10 6.36 6.78
N VAL A 224 18.22 5.80 6.34
CA VAL A 224 19.42 6.56 5.96
C VAL A 224 19.69 6.34 4.48
N LEU A 225 19.78 7.44 3.72
CA LEU A 225 20.08 7.43 2.30
C LEU A 225 21.56 7.65 2.04
N HIS A 226 22.11 6.80 1.19
CA HIS A 226 23.50 6.79 0.75
C HIS A 226 23.59 7.00 -0.76
N GLN A 227 24.76 7.42 -1.26
CA GLN A 227 25.10 7.35 -2.69
C GLN A 227 26.44 6.65 -2.90
N ILE A 228 26.49 5.72 -3.87
CA ILE A 228 27.65 4.86 -4.13
C ILE A 228 27.92 4.72 -5.63
N GLY A 229 29.12 4.27 -6.00
CA GLY A 229 29.47 3.99 -7.39
C GLY A 229 29.69 5.26 -8.22
N ALA A 230 29.20 5.29 -9.46
CA ALA A 230 29.41 6.41 -10.38
C ALA A 230 28.22 6.61 -11.33
N ASP A 231 28.07 7.82 -11.87
CA ASP A 231 26.98 8.17 -12.81
C ASP A 231 27.08 7.42 -14.14
N ALA A 232 28.30 7.07 -14.57
CA ALA A 232 28.58 6.36 -15.83
C ALA A 232 28.43 4.83 -15.74
N LEU A 233 27.91 4.30 -14.62
CA LEU A 233 27.66 2.86 -14.46
C LEU A 233 26.42 2.43 -15.26
N ASP A 234 26.64 1.93 -16.48
CA ASP A 234 25.57 1.41 -17.34
C ASP A 234 25.00 0.07 -16.84
N ASN A 235 25.87 -0.87 -16.44
CA ASN A 235 25.49 -2.16 -15.86
C ASN A 235 25.92 -2.22 -14.39
N PRO A 236 24.99 -2.19 -13.43
CA PRO A 236 25.35 -2.17 -12.02
C PRO A 236 25.80 -3.54 -11.48
N LEU A 237 25.52 -4.66 -12.15
CA LEU A 237 25.67 -5.99 -11.54
C LEU A 237 27.13 -6.35 -11.20
N PRO A 238 28.13 -6.14 -12.08
CA PRO A 238 29.54 -6.37 -11.72
C PRO A 238 29.99 -5.49 -10.56
N PHE A 239 29.51 -4.24 -10.50
CA PHE A 239 29.81 -3.32 -9.41
C PHE A 239 29.22 -3.82 -8.08
N LEU A 240 27.94 -4.19 -8.04
CA LEU A 240 27.28 -4.69 -6.83
C LEU A 240 27.94 -5.98 -6.30
N ARG A 241 28.38 -6.86 -7.20
CA ARG A 241 29.11 -8.09 -6.86
C ARG A 241 30.48 -7.80 -6.26
N ALA A 242 31.21 -6.83 -6.81
CA ALA A 242 32.48 -6.38 -6.25
C ALA A 242 32.29 -5.72 -4.88
N LEU A 243 31.27 -4.85 -4.73
CA LEU A 243 30.92 -4.20 -3.46
C LEU A 243 30.63 -5.23 -2.36
N ALA A 244 29.78 -6.21 -2.66
CA ALA A 244 29.50 -7.31 -1.74
C ALA A 244 30.76 -8.07 -1.33
N THR A 245 31.62 -8.39 -2.30
CA THR A 245 32.88 -9.11 -2.05
C THR A 245 33.83 -8.28 -1.19
N TYR A 246 33.92 -6.96 -1.44
CA TYR A 246 34.72 -6.05 -0.63
C TYR A 246 34.22 -5.99 0.81
N HIS A 247 32.92 -5.78 1.03
CA HIS A 247 32.34 -5.79 2.38
C HIS A 247 32.58 -7.11 3.12
N GLU A 248 32.34 -8.24 2.47
CA GLU A 248 32.42 -9.55 3.12
C GLU A 248 33.86 -10.05 3.31
N GLN A 249 34.67 -9.99 2.26
CA GLN A 249 35.99 -10.63 2.24
C GLN A 249 37.12 -9.68 2.61
N THR A 250 37.01 -8.40 2.26
CA THR A 250 38.06 -7.40 2.55
C THR A 250 37.82 -6.71 3.89
N LEU A 251 36.59 -6.25 4.16
CA LEU A 251 36.27 -5.61 5.44
C LEU A 251 35.84 -6.60 6.54
N GLY A 252 35.51 -7.84 6.17
CA GLY A 252 35.10 -8.89 7.12
C GLY A 252 33.68 -8.74 7.65
N LEU A 253 32.81 -7.98 6.96
CA LEU A 253 31.42 -7.79 7.35
C LEU A 253 30.59 -9.05 7.09
N ASN A 254 29.49 -9.21 7.83
CA ASN A 254 28.60 -10.37 7.66
C ASN A 254 27.85 -10.38 6.31
N ASP A 255 27.58 -9.20 5.77
CA ASP A 255 26.95 -8.94 4.47
C ASP A 255 27.17 -7.44 4.16
N THR A 256 26.68 -6.96 3.02
CA THR A 256 26.63 -5.53 2.75
C THR A 256 25.83 -4.76 3.80
N ILE A 257 26.20 -3.50 4.04
CA ILE A 257 25.54 -2.60 5.00
C ILE A 257 24.21 -2.03 4.48
N TYR A 258 23.96 -2.09 3.17
CA TYR A 258 22.76 -1.56 2.55
C TYR A 258 21.65 -2.61 2.51
N HIS A 259 20.47 -2.32 3.02
CA HIS A 259 19.30 -3.20 2.88
C HIS A 259 18.81 -3.26 1.44
N TYR A 260 18.78 -2.09 0.80
CA TYR A 260 18.36 -1.95 -0.59
C TYR A 260 19.35 -1.07 -1.35
N ILE A 261 19.53 -1.37 -2.62
CA ILE A 261 20.36 -0.57 -3.53
C ILE A 261 19.52 -0.26 -4.77
N ILE A 262 19.48 0.99 -5.22
CA ILE A 262 18.66 1.43 -6.35
C ILE A 262 19.55 1.83 -7.53
N GLY A 263 19.40 1.14 -8.65
CA GLY A 263 20.04 1.47 -9.92
C GLY A 263 19.54 2.79 -10.51
N ARG A 264 20.33 3.40 -11.39
CA ARG A 264 19.94 4.67 -12.06
C ARG A 264 18.70 4.54 -12.94
N ASP A 265 18.40 3.32 -13.38
CA ASP A 265 17.21 2.92 -14.15
C ASP A 265 15.95 2.70 -13.28
N GLY A 266 16.09 2.78 -11.94
CA GLY A 266 15.00 2.50 -10.99
C GLY A 266 14.90 1.03 -10.55
N SER A 267 15.80 0.15 -11.01
CA SER A 267 15.88 -1.23 -10.53
C SER A 267 16.24 -1.26 -9.04
N ILE A 268 15.43 -1.92 -8.21
CA ILE A 268 15.69 -2.07 -6.76
C ILE A 268 16.29 -3.45 -6.51
N PHE A 269 17.47 -3.49 -5.91
CA PHE A 269 18.19 -4.71 -5.56
C PHE A 269 18.13 -4.94 -4.05
N GLU A 270 17.85 -6.17 -3.64
CA GLU A 270 18.08 -6.63 -2.27
C GLU A 270 19.59 -6.61 -2.01
N GLY A 271 20.04 -5.81 -1.05
CA GLY A 271 21.43 -5.80 -0.61
C GLY A 271 21.64 -6.84 0.49
N ARG A 272 21.40 -6.43 1.72
CA ARG A 272 21.57 -7.23 2.93
C ARG A 272 20.46 -8.27 3.08
N SER A 273 20.88 -9.51 3.26
CA SER A 273 19.98 -10.64 3.47
C SER A 273 19.20 -10.51 4.78
N GLY A 274 17.91 -10.84 4.76
CA GLY A 274 17.05 -10.90 5.95
C GLY A 274 16.07 -9.73 6.11
N GLY A 275 16.08 -8.77 5.18
CA GLY A 275 15.10 -7.69 5.08
C GLY A 275 15.36 -6.51 6.02
N PRO A 276 14.47 -5.51 6.03
CA PRO A 276 14.73 -4.19 6.61
C PRO A 276 14.81 -4.19 8.15
N THR A 277 14.38 -5.25 8.83
CA THR A 277 14.46 -5.36 10.32
C THR A 277 15.84 -5.73 10.83
N VAL A 278 16.76 -6.08 9.94
CA VAL A 278 18.08 -6.56 10.34
C VAL A 278 18.93 -5.37 10.81
N SER A 279 19.63 -5.51 11.94
CA SER A 279 20.53 -4.45 12.41
C SER A 279 21.78 -4.32 11.52
N VAL A 280 22.20 -3.08 11.30
CA VAL A 280 23.49 -2.72 10.69
C VAL A 280 24.28 -1.95 11.75
N ALA A 281 25.16 -2.66 12.45
CA ALA A 281 25.90 -2.09 13.58
C ALA A 281 27.19 -1.37 13.15
N ASP A 282 27.62 -1.58 11.90
CA ASP A 282 28.91 -1.13 11.40
C ASP A 282 28.89 0.34 10.91
N VAL A 283 27.73 0.99 10.86
CA VAL A 283 27.55 2.39 10.41
C VAL A 283 26.55 3.16 11.28
N SER A 284 26.62 4.48 11.24
CA SER A 284 25.73 5.39 11.98
C SER A 284 24.29 5.31 11.48
N GLY A 285 23.33 5.36 12.42
CA GLY A 285 21.91 5.29 12.10
C GLY A 285 21.08 4.43 13.07
N GLY A 286 21.72 3.62 13.90
CA GLY A 286 21.06 2.77 14.88
C GLY A 286 20.11 1.77 14.20
N ALA A 287 18.84 1.71 14.64
CA ALA A 287 17.82 0.88 14.02
C ALA A 287 17.27 1.53 12.73
N ALA A 288 18.12 1.83 11.74
CA ALA A 288 17.71 2.40 10.45
C ALA A 288 17.74 1.40 9.30
N VAL A 289 16.88 1.62 8.30
CA VAL A 289 17.04 1.01 6.99
C VAL A 289 18.04 1.84 6.16
N HIS A 290 19.20 1.27 5.87
CA HIS A 290 20.17 1.85 4.95
C HIS A 290 19.81 1.55 3.49
N ILE A 291 19.68 2.59 2.66
CA ILE A 291 19.35 2.49 1.24
C ILE A 291 20.41 3.26 0.44
N ALA A 292 21.05 2.63 -0.54
CA ALA A 292 22.03 3.27 -1.40
C ALA A 292 21.48 3.53 -2.81
N LEU A 293 21.75 4.71 -3.37
CA LEU A 293 21.48 5.04 -4.76
C LEU A 293 22.79 4.97 -5.56
N ILE A 294 22.79 4.29 -6.70
CA ILE A 294 23.96 4.27 -7.60
C ILE A 294 24.08 5.61 -8.32
N GLY A 295 25.24 6.26 -8.19
CA GLY A 295 25.57 7.54 -8.81
C GLY A 295 26.20 8.53 -7.82
N GLU A 296 26.90 9.52 -8.36
CA GLU A 296 27.58 10.58 -7.57
C GLU A 296 26.91 11.95 -7.77
N GLY A 297 26.11 12.12 -8.81
CA GLY A 297 25.39 13.36 -9.11
C GLY A 297 23.92 13.33 -8.71
N SER A 298 23.12 14.15 -9.39
CA SER A 298 21.67 14.18 -9.23
C SER A 298 21.04 12.84 -9.64
N PRO A 299 20.23 12.22 -8.77
CA PRO A 299 19.48 11.02 -9.12
C PRO A 299 18.52 11.25 -10.31
N PRO A 300 18.47 10.34 -11.31
CA PRO A 300 17.48 10.38 -12.37
C PRO A 300 16.05 10.16 -11.85
N THR A 301 15.04 10.61 -12.61
CA THR A 301 13.61 10.48 -12.25
C THR A 301 13.21 9.04 -11.94
N ALA A 302 13.64 8.07 -12.76
CA ALA A 302 13.31 6.65 -12.54
C ALA A 302 13.85 6.13 -11.19
N GLN A 303 15.05 6.56 -10.80
CA GLN A 303 15.65 6.23 -9.51
C GLN A 303 14.90 6.89 -8.34
N LEU A 304 14.48 8.15 -8.49
CA LEU A 304 13.67 8.86 -7.48
C LEU A 304 12.26 8.26 -7.34
N ASP A 305 11.63 7.82 -8.42
CA ASP A 305 10.33 7.15 -8.39
C ASP A 305 10.40 5.79 -7.68
N ALA A 306 11.45 5.01 -7.95
CA ALA A 306 11.74 3.76 -7.26
C ALA A 306 12.00 4.01 -5.77
N LEU A 307 12.81 5.02 -5.43
CA LEU A 307 13.05 5.44 -4.05
C LEU A 307 11.75 5.84 -3.35
N ARG A 308 10.91 6.68 -3.97
CA ARG A 308 9.63 7.10 -3.39
C ARG A 308 8.74 5.89 -3.08
N THR A 309 8.65 4.93 -3.99
CA THR A 309 7.83 3.72 -3.83
C THR A 309 8.34 2.85 -2.67
N LEU A 310 9.67 2.65 -2.60
CA LEU A 310 10.30 1.91 -1.51
C LEU A 310 10.13 2.59 -0.15
N LEU A 311 10.35 3.91 -0.09
CA LEU A 311 10.20 4.69 1.13
C LEU A 311 8.75 4.70 1.61
N ALA A 312 7.76 4.87 0.72
CA ALA A 312 6.35 4.88 1.11
C ALA A 312 5.93 3.55 1.75
N TRP A 313 6.31 2.42 1.14
CA TRP A 313 6.05 1.10 1.70
C TRP A 313 6.75 0.90 3.06
N LEU A 314 8.04 1.22 3.17
CA LEU A 314 8.79 1.10 4.43
C LEU A 314 8.19 1.98 5.54
N CYS A 315 7.81 3.20 5.21
CA CYS A 315 7.24 4.15 6.16
C CYS A 315 5.86 3.71 6.66
N GLU A 316 5.03 3.13 5.79
CA GLU A 316 3.77 2.54 6.23
C GLU A 316 4.00 1.30 7.11
N ALA A 317 4.80 0.34 6.62
CA ALA A 317 5.04 -0.95 7.26
C ALA A 317 5.60 -0.79 8.68
N TYR A 318 6.52 0.17 8.89
CA TYR A 318 7.20 0.36 10.16
C TYR A 318 6.75 1.60 10.92
N ARG A 319 5.65 2.25 10.49
CA ARG A 319 5.09 3.45 11.14
C ARG A 319 6.11 4.58 11.30
N ILE A 320 6.94 4.78 10.28
CA ILE A 320 7.89 5.89 10.21
C ILE A 320 7.16 7.06 9.54
N ASP A 321 7.04 8.20 10.21
CA ASP A 321 6.55 9.43 9.59
C ASP A 321 7.65 10.01 8.68
N PRO A 322 7.44 10.10 7.36
CA PRO A 322 8.46 10.60 6.43
C PRO A 322 8.92 12.02 6.73
N THR A 323 8.02 12.84 7.28
CA THR A 323 8.28 14.25 7.64
C THR A 323 8.66 14.43 9.10
N GLY A 324 8.56 13.35 9.88
CA GLY A 324 8.83 13.34 11.31
C GLY A 324 10.31 13.35 11.66
N GLN A 325 10.56 13.39 12.96
CA GLN A 325 11.88 13.35 13.56
C GLN A 325 12.06 12.09 14.41
N ARG A 326 13.31 11.71 14.64
CA ARG A 326 13.70 10.61 15.53
C ARG A 326 14.96 10.96 16.31
N ILE A 327 15.19 10.23 17.39
CA ILE A 327 16.45 10.31 18.14
C ILE A 327 17.45 9.38 17.45
N VAL A 328 18.63 9.92 17.14
CA VAL A 328 19.79 9.17 16.62
C VAL A 328 20.94 9.36 17.59
N VAL A 329 21.69 8.30 17.89
CA VAL A 329 22.87 8.40 18.75
C VAL A 329 24.08 8.75 17.88
N LEU A 330 24.65 9.92 18.10
CA LEU A 330 25.85 10.41 17.43
C LEU A 330 26.96 10.58 18.47
N ASN A 331 28.09 9.89 18.31
CA ASN A 331 29.22 9.94 19.26
C ASN A 331 28.82 9.65 20.73
N GLY A 332 27.86 8.75 20.94
CA GLY A 332 27.35 8.40 22.28
C GLY A 332 26.33 9.39 22.86
N VAL A 333 25.97 10.46 22.13
CA VAL A 333 24.99 11.46 22.55
C VAL A 333 23.73 11.36 21.68
N GLY A 334 22.55 11.39 22.30
CA GLY A 334 21.29 11.44 21.58
C GLY A 334 21.10 12.80 20.90
N ALA A 335 20.94 12.80 19.58
CA ALA A 335 20.63 13.95 18.74
C ALA A 335 19.27 13.74 18.07
N VAL A 336 18.52 14.83 17.85
CA VAL A 336 17.28 14.77 17.08
C VAL A 336 17.60 14.99 15.61
N GLY A 337 17.21 14.04 14.76
CA GLY A 337 17.39 14.09 13.31
C GLY A 337 16.10 13.74 12.57
N PRO A 338 16.05 13.96 11.25
CA PRO A 338 14.90 13.56 10.44
C PRO A 338 14.75 12.03 10.41
N ALA A 339 13.51 11.56 10.27
CA ALA A 339 13.23 10.12 10.16
C ALA A 339 13.82 9.49 8.89
N ILE A 340 13.88 10.26 7.80
CA ILE A 340 14.60 9.93 6.56
C ILE A 340 15.79 10.89 6.45
N ALA A 341 17.00 10.43 6.70
CA ALA A 341 18.22 11.24 6.77
C ALA A 341 19.17 10.97 5.60
N ALA A 342 19.98 11.95 5.23
CA ALA A 342 21.20 11.72 4.46
C ALA A 342 22.26 11.09 5.37
N HIS A 343 23.16 10.29 4.81
CA HIS A 343 24.32 9.78 5.56
C HIS A 343 25.15 10.92 6.17
N SER A 344 25.45 11.96 5.39
CA SER A 344 26.12 13.19 5.85
C SER A 344 25.32 14.08 6.83
N ASP A 345 24.07 13.75 7.17
CA ASP A 345 23.38 14.35 8.33
C ASP A 345 23.84 13.71 9.65
N LEU A 346 24.33 12.46 9.59
CA LEU A 346 24.76 11.69 10.76
C LEU A 346 26.28 11.73 10.93
N VAL A 347 27.00 11.79 9.81
CA VAL A 347 28.47 11.73 9.76
C VAL A 347 28.98 12.99 9.05
N PRO A 348 29.42 14.03 9.78
CA PRO A 348 29.75 15.32 9.19
C PRO A 348 30.81 15.30 8.07
N ASN A 349 31.70 14.30 8.09
CA ASN A 349 32.77 14.13 7.10
C ASN A 349 32.44 13.11 6.01
N ALA A 350 31.24 12.50 6.01
CA ALA A 350 30.84 11.59 4.95
C ALA A 350 30.73 12.33 3.62
N GLY A 351 31.27 11.72 2.57
CA GLY A 351 31.24 12.26 1.21
C GLY A 351 29.89 12.08 0.50
N ASP A 352 28.97 11.35 1.11
CA ASP A 352 27.68 10.98 0.52
C ASP A 352 26.48 11.34 1.44
N PRO A 353 25.27 11.41 0.88
CA PRO A 353 24.98 11.50 -0.54
C PRO A 353 25.44 12.84 -1.15
N SER A 354 25.32 12.96 -2.48
CA SER A 354 25.56 14.22 -3.20
C SER A 354 24.73 15.37 -2.62
N SER A 355 25.22 16.60 -2.77
CA SER A 355 24.45 17.80 -2.38
C SER A 355 23.08 17.85 -3.06
N ALA A 356 22.98 17.42 -4.33
CA ALA A 356 21.72 17.38 -5.07
C ALA A 356 20.67 16.46 -4.40
N LEU A 357 21.05 15.25 -3.97
CA LEU A 357 20.12 14.36 -3.25
C LEU A 357 19.81 14.91 -1.85
N ARG A 358 20.82 15.44 -1.14
CA ARG A 358 20.65 16.01 0.19
C ARG A 358 19.68 17.19 0.20
N ASP A 359 19.87 18.14 -0.72
CA ASP A 359 19.03 19.33 -0.88
C ASP A 359 17.59 18.97 -1.32
N GLY A 360 17.44 17.83 -2.01
CA GLY A 360 16.14 17.28 -2.43
C GLY A 360 15.35 16.58 -1.32
N LEU A 361 15.96 16.25 -0.18
CA LEU A 361 15.32 15.46 0.90
C LEU A 361 13.99 16.06 1.42
N PRO A 362 13.83 17.38 1.64
CA PRO A 362 12.54 17.93 2.06
C PRO A 362 11.41 17.63 1.06
N GLN A 363 11.70 17.69 -0.25
CA GLN A 363 10.73 17.35 -1.28
C GLN A 363 10.45 15.85 -1.31
N ILE A 364 11.48 15.01 -1.18
CA ILE A 364 11.32 13.54 -1.11
C ILE A 364 10.43 13.16 0.06
N ARG A 365 10.65 13.71 1.26
CA ARG A 365 9.83 13.44 2.46
C ARG A 365 8.35 13.79 2.21
N ARG A 366 8.06 14.94 1.60
CA ARG A 366 6.70 15.35 1.25
C ARG A 366 6.05 14.42 0.22
N THR A 367 6.75 14.07 -0.85
CA THR A 367 6.19 13.19 -1.90
C THR A 367 6.02 11.76 -1.41
N VAL A 368 6.89 11.27 -0.53
CA VAL A 368 6.73 9.99 0.17
C VAL A 368 5.49 10.04 1.07
N SER A 369 5.34 11.08 1.89
CA SER A 369 4.15 11.24 2.74
C SER A 369 2.83 11.29 1.96
N ALA A 370 2.85 11.86 0.75
CA ALA A 370 1.68 11.87 -0.13
C ALA A 370 1.44 10.52 -0.84
N ALA A 371 2.49 9.71 -1.04
CA ALA A 371 2.42 8.41 -1.72
C ALA A 371 2.03 7.25 -0.80
N ILE A 372 2.14 7.41 0.52
CA ILE A 372 1.65 6.40 1.48
C ILE A 372 0.13 6.28 1.34
N VAL A 373 -0.38 5.06 1.26
CA VAL A 373 -1.81 4.77 1.31
C VAL A 373 -2.17 4.32 2.72
N ARG A 374 -3.03 5.07 3.40
CA ARG A 374 -3.58 4.73 4.73
C ARG A 374 -5.06 4.39 4.69
N SER A 375 -5.74 4.74 3.62
CA SER A 375 -7.15 4.44 3.39
C SER A 375 -7.33 4.08 1.92
N ARG A 376 -8.11 3.02 1.66
CA ARG A 376 -8.47 2.60 0.31
C ARG A 376 -9.94 2.22 0.26
N TRP A 377 -10.65 2.74 -0.73
CA TRP A 377 -12.07 2.50 -0.97
C TRP A 377 -12.26 2.00 -2.39
N PHE A 378 -13.22 1.10 -2.59
CA PHE A 378 -13.52 0.49 -3.86
C PHE A 378 -15.01 0.61 -4.20
N PHE A 379 -15.28 0.79 -5.49
CA PHE A 379 -16.61 0.89 -6.07
C PHE A 379 -16.64 -0.01 -7.31
N ALA A 380 -17.45 -1.07 -7.31
CA ALA A 380 -17.48 -2.06 -8.39
C ALA A 380 -18.41 -1.65 -9.55
N GLU A 381 -19.57 -1.07 -9.21
CA GLU A 381 -20.44 -0.40 -10.18
C GLU A 381 -19.83 0.93 -10.64
N GLY A 382 -20.35 1.48 -11.73
CA GLY A 382 -19.96 2.77 -12.31
C GLY A 382 -20.23 2.79 -13.80
N ASN A 383 -21.18 3.61 -14.23
CA ASN A 383 -21.65 3.71 -15.62
C ASN A 383 -21.94 5.18 -15.96
N PRO A 384 -20.87 5.95 -16.23
CA PRO A 384 -21.00 7.37 -16.54
C PRO A 384 -21.59 7.64 -17.93
N ARG A 385 -21.85 6.61 -18.74
CA ARG A 385 -22.55 6.74 -20.02
C ARG A 385 -24.06 6.88 -19.83
N ASP A 386 -24.64 6.05 -18.98
CA ASP A 386 -26.09 5.92 -18.87
C ASP A 386 -26.68 6.72 -17.70
N TYR A 387 -25.89 7.04 -16.68
CA TYR A 387 -26.33 7.79 -15.50
C TYR A 387 -25.27 8.72 -14.94
N GLU A 388 -25.71 9.72 -14.16
CA GLU A 388 -24.80 10.63 -13.47
C GLU A 388 -24.17 9.94 -12.27
N GLU A 389 -22.86 10.05 -12.13
CA GLU A 389 -22.06 9.45 -11.08
C GLU A 389 -21.12 10.49 -10.45
N ARG A 390 -21.13 10.52 -9.12
CA ARG A 390 -20.26 11.39 -8.32
C ARG A 390 -19.65 10.61 -7.16
N LEU A 391 -18.33 10.68 -7.05
CA LEU A 391 -17.58 10.16 -5.91
C LEU A 391 -17.33 11.30 -4.93
N ALA A 392 -17.81 11.18 -3.69
CA ALA A 392 -17.61 12.15 -2.62
C ALA A 392 -16.64 11.61 -1.58
N VAL A 393 -15.65 12.41 -1.19
CA VAL A 393 -14.65 12.06 -0.17
C VAL A 393 -14.61 13.13 0.91
N LEU A 394 -14.84 12.72 2.15
CA LEU A 394 -14.75 13.55 3.35
C LEU A 394 -13.44 13.27 4.06
N ASN A 395 -12.71 14.34 4.43
CA ASN A 395 -11.61 14.28 5.38
C ASN A 395 -12.15 14.56 6.80
N PRO A 396 -12.34 13.54 7.66
CA PRO A 396 -12.81 13.76 9.03
C PRO A 396 -11.71 14.20 10.00
N GLY A 397 -10.45 14.23 9.55
CA GLY A 397 -9.27 14.53 10.35
C GLY A 397 -9.03 16.03 10.55
N ASP A 398 -7.91 16.30 11.21
CA ASP A 398 -7.39 17.62 11.58
C ASP A 398 -6.24 18.11 10.69
N GLU A 399 -5.70 17.25 9.83
CA GLU A 399 -4.63 17.57 8.86
C GLU A 399 -5.11 17.42 7.41
N PRO A 400 -4.53 18.16 6.44
CA PRO A 400 -4.82 17.99 5.02
C PRO A 400 -4.50 16.58 4.53
N VAL A 401 -5.35 16.04 3.65
CA VAL A 401 -5.21 14.67 3.13
C VAL A 401 -5.08 14.69 1.62
N ASN A 402 -4.10 13.97 1.08
CA ASN A 402 -3.98 13.73 -0.36
C ASN A 402 -4.81 12.50 -0.72
N VAL A 403 -5.72 12.70 -1.67
CA VAL A 403 -6.65 11.69 -2.18
C VAL A 403 -6.40 11.49 -3.67
N ARG A 404 -6.22 10.24 -4.06
CA ARG A 404 -6.11 9.79 -5.43
C ARG A 404 -7.36 9.03 -5.84
N PHE A 405 -8.09 9.57 -6.81
CA PHE A 405 -9.16 8.87 -7.52
C PHE A 405 -8.58 8.12 -8.71
N ILE A 406 -8.82 6.82 -8.78
CA ILE A 406 -8.40 5.94 -9.87
C ILE A 406 -9.68 5.38 -10.50
N ILE A 407 -10.06 5.93 -11.65
CA ILE A 407 -11.25 5.49 -12.38
C ILE A 407 -10.81 4.51 -13.47
N VAL A 408 -11.16 3.25 -13.29
CA VAL A 408 -10.75 2.14 -14.17
C VAL A 408 -11.71 2.06 -15.34
N ARG A 409 -11.64 3.06 -16.23
CA ARG A 409 -12.47 3.20 -17.43
C ARG A 409 -12.17 2.10 -18.44
N GLN A 410 -13.18 1.39 -18.94
CA GLN A 410 -12.99 0.36 -19.98
C GLN A 410 -13.68 0.73 -21.28
N PRO A 411 -13.14 0.33 -22.45
CA PRO A 411 -11.89 -0.40 -22.68
C PRO A 411 -10.65 0.53 -22.76
N ARG A 412 -10.78 1.79 -22.32
CA ARG A 412 -9.72 2.81 -22.42
C ARG A 412 -8.73 2.72 -21.24
N ALA A 413 -7.75 3.60 -21.21
CA ALA A 413 -6.85 3.71 -20.07
C ALA A 413 -7.60 4.30 -18.86
N GLU A 414 -7.15 3.92 -17.67
CA GLU A 414 -7.63 4.50 -16.42
C GLU A 414 -7.39 6.01 -16.36
N VAL A 415 -8.25 6.69 -15.61
CA VAL A 415 -8.10 8.12 -15.32
C VAL A 415 -7.73 8.29 -13.86
N ILE A 416 -6.60 8.97 -13.62
CA ILE A 416 -6.13 9.32 -12.29
C ILE A 416 -6.36 10.81 -12.03
N ARG A 417 -6.89 11.14 -10.85
CA ARG A 417 -7.06 12.50 -10.35
C ARG A 417 -6.59 12.57 -8.91
N ASP A 418 -5.63 13.42 -8.63
CA ASP A 418 -5.13 13.69 -7.28
C ASP A 418 -5.73 15.02 -6.78
N VAL A 419 -6.19 15.05 -5.53
CA VAL A 419 -6.76 16.22 -4.86
C VAL A 419 -6.28 16.26 -3.40
N THR A 420 -5.94 17.44 -2.90
CA THR A 420 -5.73 17.66 -1.46
C THR A 420 -7.03 18.18 -0.83
N ILE A 421 -7.45 17.56 0.27
CA ILE A 421 -8.67 17.88 1.00
C ILE A 421 -8.30 18.41 2.38
N ASP A 422 -8.67 19.66 2.65
CA ASP A 422 -8.44 20.30 3.95
C ASP A 422 -9.17 19.61 5.11
N PRO A 423 -8.73 19.82 6.36
CA PRO A 423 -9.35 19.25 7.56
C PRO A 423 -10.86 19.53 7.66
N GLY A 424 -11.66 18.47 7.74
CA GLY A 424 -13.13 18.58 7.77
C GLY A 424 -13.76 19.15 6.50
N ALA A 425 -13.01 19.24 5.40
CA ALA A 425 -13.53 19.56 4.08
C ALA A 425 -13.87 18.27 3.32
N ARG A 426 -14.46 18.46 2.14
CA ARG A 426 -14.80 17.37 1.21
C ARG A 426 -14.41 17.74 -0.22
N ALA A 427 -14.13 16.72 -1.02
CA ALA A 427 -14.00 16.83 -2.45
C ALA A 427 -15.06 15.95 -3.13
N ASN A 428 -15.53 16.39 -4.29
CA ASN A 428 -16.29 15.50 -5.17
C ASN A 428 -15.63 15.42 -6.53
N LEU A 429 -15.71 14.24 -7.12
CA LEU A 429 -15.37 13.99 -8.50
C LEU A 429 -16.63 13.58 -9.25
N VAL A 430 -17.13 14.44 -10.14
CA VAL A 430 -18.23 14.10 -11.05
C VAL A 430 -17.62 13.36 -12.23
N VAL A 431 -17.85 12.06 -12.33
CA VAL A 431 -17.16 11.19 -13.31
C VAL A 431 -17.56 11.58 -14.74
N ASN A 432 -18.83 11.92 -14.94
CA ASN A 432 -19.40 12.29 -16.25
C ASN A 432 -18.75 13.53 -16.87
N GLU A 433 -18.25 14.47 -16.04
CA GLU A 433 -17.54 15.67 -16.52
C GLU A 433 -16.14 15.34 -17.06
N ILE A 434 -15.60 14.17 -16.71
CA ILE A 434 -14.32 13.66 -17.21
C ILE A 434 -14.54 12.86 -18.49
N PHE A 435 -15.52 11.95 -18.47
CA PHE A 435 -15.93 11.12 -19.60
C PHE A 435 -17.31 10.52 -19.36
N ASN A 436 -18.04 10.21 -20.44
CA ASN A 436 -19.40 9.66 -20.42
C ASN A 436 -19.64 8.64 -21.55
N ASP A 437 -18.59 7.97 -22.01
CA ASP A 437 -18.61 7.15 -23.23
C ASP A 437 -18.61 5.63 -22.96
N THR A 438 -18.58 5.23 -21.69
CA THR A 438 -18.56 3.82 -21.31
C THR A 438 -19.51 3.53 -20.16
N PRO A 439 -20.18 2.37 -20.19
CA PRO A 439 -20.89 1.91 -19.03
C PRO A 439 -19.99 1.29 -17.98
N ASP A 440 -18.70 1.10 -18.23
CA ASP A 440 -17.79 0.34 -17.36
C ASP A 440 -16.67 1.22 -16.77
N ALA A 441 -16.90 1.70 -15.54
CA ALA A 441 -15.96 2.59 -14.84
C ALA A 441 -15.91 2.34 -13.31
N PRO A 442 -15.51 1.13 -12.84
CA PRO A 442 -15.26 0.92 -11.42
C PRO A 442 -14.16 1.88 -10.91
N ALA A 443 -14.20 2.23 -9.62
CA ALA A 443 -13.31 3.21 -9.04
C ALA A 443 -12.56 2.68 -7.81
N ILE A 444 -11.33 3.15 -7.64
CA ILE A 444 -10.53 2.99 -6.43
C ILE A 444 -10.19 4.40 -5.93
N ILE A 445 -10.38 4.64 -4.64
CA ILE A 445 -9.96 5.88 -3.98
C ILE A 445 -8.90 5.54 -2.95
N GLU A 446 -7.72 6.11 -3.10
CA GLU A 446 -6.62 5.97 -2.15
C GLU A 446 -6.38 7.29 -1.44
N ALA A 447 -6.04 7.26 -0.16
CA ALA A 447 -5.71 8.45 0.60
C ALA A 447 -4.57 8.20 1.58
N ASN A 448 -3.75 9.23 1.83
CA ASN A 448 -2.63 9.16 2.76
C ASN A 448 -3.00 9.32 4.24
N ALA A 449 -4.30 9.44 4.54
CA ALA A 449 -4.88 9.37 5.88
C ALA A 449 -6.28 8.73 5.82
N PRO A 450 -6.90 8.40 6.97
CA PRO A 450 -8.29 7.95 7.03
C PRO A 450 -9.26 8.95 6.40
N VAL A 451 -10.06 8.50 5.44
CA VAL A 451 -11.13 9.28 4.79
C VAL A 451 -12.41 8.45 4.70
N ILE A 452 -13.54 9.12 4.46
CA ILE A 452 -14.82 8.46 4.15
C ILE A 452 -15.14 8.71 2.69
N ALA A 453 -15.47 7.67 1.94
CA ALA A 453 -15.87 7.78 0.54
C ALA A 453 -17.26 7.19 0.28
N GLU A 454 -18.11 7.95 -0.40
CA GLU A 454 -19.43 7.52 -0.87
C GLU A 454 -19.57 7.76 -2.37
N ARG A 455 -20.37 6.93 -3.04
CA ARG A 455 -20.76 7.12 -4.44
C ARG A 455 -22.22 7.50 -4.50
N PHE A 456 -22.52 8.61 -5.15
CA PHE A 456 -23.85 9.03 -5.57
C PHE A 456 -24.06 8.68 -7.04
N MET A 457 -25.19 8.05 -7.36
CA MET A 457 -25.65 7.79 -8.71
C MET A 457 -27.06 8.36 -8.86
N ASN A 458 -27.31 9.06 -9.96
CA ASN A 458 -28.64 9.54 -10.33
C ASN A 458 -29.05 8.86 -11.64
N PHE A 459 -30.07 8.02 -11.53
CA PHE A 459 -30.63 7.21 -12.61
C PHE A 459 -31.84 7.89 -13.27
N GLY A 460 -32.00 9.20 -13.06
CA GLY A 460 -33.10 10.03 -13.57
C GLY A 460 -34.41 9.83 -12.80
N ALA A 461 -34.89 8.59 -12.74
CA ALA A 461 -36.12 8.17 -12.07
C ALA A 461 -35.92 7.71 -10.61
N ASP A 462 -34.67 7.39 -10.25
CA ASP A 462 -34.25 7.01 -8.89
C ASP A 462 -32.81 7.50 -8.62
N LEU A 463 -32.34 7.34 -7.39
CA LEU A 463 -30.99 7.65 -6.95
C LEU A 463 -30.42 6.52 -6.09
N SER A 464 -29.10 6.40 -6.05
CA SER A 464 -28.40 5.54 -5.10
C SER A 464 -27.21 6.27 -4.48
N VAL A 465 -27.01 6.08 -3.19
CA VAL A 465 -25.91 6.68 -2.41
C VAL A 465 -25.43 5.69 -1.39
N GLN A 466 -24.23 5.13 -1.58
CA GLN A 466 -23.69 4.14 -0.64
C GLN A 466 -22.19 4.38 -0.38
N PRO A 467 -21.68 4.02 0.81
CA PRO A 467 -20.24 4.00 1.06
C PRO A 467 -19.56 2.94 0.19
N GLY A 468 -18.30 3.19 -0.15
CA GLY A 468 -17.49 2.20 -0.84
C GLY A 468 -17.10 1.03 0.06
N VAL A 469 -16.52 0.01 -0.55
CA VAL A 469 -15.93 -1.12 0.16
C VAL A 469 -14.51 -0.76 0.60
N VAL A 470 -14.13 -1.02 1.86
CA VAL A 470 -12.78 -0.71 2.38
C VAL A 470 -11.77 -1.85 2.20
N ARG A 471 -12.24 -3.09 1.96
CA ARG A 471 -11.37 -4.25 1.79
C ARG A 471 -12.00 -5.25 0.81
N PRO A 472 -11.30 -5.62 -0.28
CA PRO A 472 -11.73 -6.72 -1.15
C PRO A 472 -11.75 -8.05 -0.38
N SER A 473 -12.63 -8.97 -0.79
CA SER A 473 -12.80 -10.28 -0.15
C SER A 473 -12.88 -11.40 -1.19
N ARG A 474 -12.51 -12.60 -0.77
CA ARG A 474 -12.71 -13.83 -1.55
C ARG A 474 -14.15 -14.33 -1.46
N VAL A 475 -14.91 -13.91 -0.45
CA VAL A 475 -16.28 -14.35 -0.22
C VAL A 475 -17.17 -13.14 0.03
N TRP A 476 -18.31 -13.12 -0.64
CA TRP A 476 -19.32 -12.07 -0.51
C TRP A 476 -20.70 -12.68 -0.36
N TYR A 477 -21.54 -12.08 0.47
CA TYR A 477 -22.92 -12.51 0.71
C TYR A 477 -23.91 -11.38 0.41
N PHE A 478 -25.06 -11.76 -0.14
CA PHE A 478 -26.20 -10.90 -0.40
C PHE A 478 -27.46 -11.63 0.05
N ALA A 479 -28.34 -10.96 0.78
CA ALA A 479 -29.64 -11.48 1.17
C ALA A 479 -30.77 -11.00 0.25
N GLU A 480 -30.57 -9.92 -0.50
CA GLU A 480 -31.48 -9.43 -1.54
C GLU A 480 -31.01 -9.83 -2.94
N GLY A 481 -31.99 -10.09 -3.80
CA GLY A 481 -31.86 -10.55 -5.17
C GLY A 481 -33.20 -11.08 -5.65
N SER A 482 -33.64 -10.63 -6.83
CA SER A 482 -34.88 -11.11 -7.43
C SER A 482 -34.93 -10.87 -8.93
N THR A 483 -35.56 -11.82 -9.62
CA THR A 483 -35.88 -11.77 -11.06
C THR A 483 -37.38 -11.93 -11.30
N GLU A 484 -38.19 -11.91 -10.23
CA GLU A 484 -39.66 -11.94 -10.29
C GLU A 484 -40.23 -10.64 -10.87
N GLY A 485 -41.26 -10.80 -11.70
CA GLY A 485 -42.00 -9.68 -12.29
C GLY A 485 -41.11 -8.75 -13.13
N ASP A 486 -41.01 -7.49 -12.71
CA ASP A 486 -40.23 -6.45 -13.40
C ASP A 486 -38.83 -6.22 -12.81
N LYS A 487 -38.41 -7.04 -11.85
CA LYS A 487 -37.11 -6.92 -11.19
C LYS A 487 -36.00 -7.52 -12.04
N ARG A 488 -34.91 -6.78 -12.22
CA ARG A 488 -33.67 -7.23 -12.86
C ARG A 488 -32.53 -7.09 -11.86
N THR A 489 -31.84 -8.19 -11.58
CA THR A 489 -30.68 -8.20 -10.70
C THR A 489 -29.39 -8.38 -11.51
N PHE A 490 -28.42 -7.51 -11.27
CA PHE A 490 -27.08 -7.52 -11.85
C PHE A 490 -26.06 -7.70 -10.72
N LEU A 491 -25.25 -8.75 -10.80
CA LEU A 491 -24.12 -8.94 -9.90
C LEU A 491 -22.87 -8.38 -10.56
N VAL A 492 -22.27 -7.37 -9.94
CA VAL A 492 -21.11 -6.64 -10.46
C VAL A 492 -19.87 -7.05 -9.69
N LEU A 493 -18.92 -7.67 -10.38
CA LEU A 493 -17.69 -8.21 -9.82
C LEU A 493 -16.51 -7.42 -10.35
N PHE A 494 -15.80 -6.71 -9.46
CA PHE A 494 -14.60 -5.96 -9.80
C PHE A 494 -13.35 -6.66 -9.28
N ASN A 495 -12.42 -6.94 -10.18
CA ASN A 495 -11.09 -7.44 -9.86
C ASN A 495 -10.08 -6.28 -9.78
N PRO A 496 -9.70 -5.83 -8.56
CA PRO A 496 -8.70 -4.78 -8.39
C PRO A 496 -7.25 -5.29 -8.54
N GLN A 497 -7.04 -6.60 -8.68
CA GLN A 497 -5.71 -7.23 -8.71
C GLN A 497 -5.03 -7.06 -10.08
N SER A 498 -3.73 -7.33 -10.11
CA SER A 498 -2.92 -7.39 -11.34
C SER A 498 -3.02 -8.73 -12.08
N ASP A 499 -3.59 -9.75 -11.45
CA ASP A 499 -3.75 -11.09 -12.01
C ASP A 499 -5.23 -11.41 -12.23
N SER A 500 -5.50 -12.35 -13.14
CA SER A 500 -6.85 -12.83 -13.39
C SER A 500 -7.40 -13.60 -12.18
N VAL A 501 -8.71 -13.47 -11.93
CA VAL A 501 -9.40 -14.10 -10.80
C VAL A 501 -10.57 -14.94 -11.29
N GLY A 502 -10.70 -16.16 -10.76
CA GLY A 502 -11.85 -17.03 -11.01
C GLY A 502 -12.92 -16.84 -9.92
N ALA A 503 -14.20 -16.74 -10.30
CA ALA A 503 -15.33 -16.61 -9.38
C ALA A 503 -16.47 -17.60 -9.67
N ARG A 504 -17.21 -17.96 -8.60
CA ARG A 504 -18.47 -18.72 -8.65
C ARG A 504 -19.51 -18.09 -7.73
N VAL A 505 -20.78 -18.30 -8.04
CA VAL A 505 -21.93 -17.77 -7.33
C VAL A 505 -22.84 -18.94 -6.93
N LEU A 506 -23.17 -19.03 -5.65
CA LEU A 506 -24.23 -19.90 -5.12
C LEU A 506 -25.47 -19.05 -4.88
N LEU A 507 -26.59 -19.41 -5.49
CA LEU A 507 -27.91 -18.85 -5.25
C LEU A 507 -28.66 -19.72 -4.26
N MET A 508 -29.34 -19.09 -3.30
CA MET A 508 -30.11 -19.72 -2.24
C MET A 508 -31.52 -19.11 -2.25
N THR A 509 -32.53 -19.90 -2.60
CA THR A 509 -33.91 -19.41 -2.72
C THR A 509 -34.69 -19.55 -1.40
N ASP A 510 -35.91 -19.00 -1.39
CA ASP A 510 -36.82 -19.06 -0.24
C ASP A 510 -37.42 -20.47 -0.03
N ASP A 511 -37.49 -21.30 -1.08
CA ASP A 511 -37.94 -22.70 -1.01
C ASP A 511 -36.83 -23.69 -0.64
N GLY A 512 -35.61 -23.21 -0.39
CA GLY A 512 -34.45 -24.02 -0.02
C GLY A 512 -33.74 -24.68 -1.20
N THR A 513 -34.15 -24.39 -2.45
CA THR A 513 -33.40 -24.82 -3.63
C THR A 513 -32.13 -23.98 -3.80
N THR A 514 -31.08 -24.61 -4.34
CA THR A 514 -29.78 -23.95 -4.56
C THR A 514 -29.31 -24.11 -5.98
N PHE A 515 -28.70 -23.08 -6.54
CA PHE A 515 -28.10 -23.10 -7.87
C PHE A 515 -26.65 -22.59 -7.81
N ILE A 516 -25.73 -23.24 -8.49
CA ILE A 516 -24.32 -22.83 -8.54
C ILE A 516 -23.95 -22.47 -9.96
N TYR A 517 -23.42 -21.26 -10.14
CA TYR A 517 -23.00 -20.74 -11.43
C TYR A 517 -21.56 -20.20 -11.39
N PRO A 518 -20.72 -20.58 -12.35
CA PRO A 518 -20.87 -21.74 -13.22
C PRO A 518 -20.88 -23.05 -12.40
N PRO A 519 -21.41 -24.17 -12.91
CA PRO A 519 -21.33 -25.49 -12.27
C PRO A 519 -19.88 -25.91 -11.94
N PHE A 520 -19.68 -26.74 -10.91
CA PHE A 520 -18.32 -27.07 -10.42
C PHE A 520 -17.43 -27.77 -11.46
N ASP A 521 -18.02 -28.44 -12.43
CA ASP A 521 -17.38 -29.14 -13.54
C ASP A 521 -17.09 -28.26 -14.76
N SER A 522 -17.47 -26.97 -14.74
CA SER A 522 -17.11 -25.99 -15.78
C SER A 522 -16.04 -25.01 -15.28
N GLU A 523 -15.40 -24.27 -16.18
CA GLU A 523 -14.52 -23.16 -15.79
C GLU A 523 -15.27 -22.08 -14.98
N PRO A 524 -14.63 -21.42 -14.00
CA PRO A 524 -15.23 -20.33 -13.25
C PRO A 524 -15.38 -19.06 -14.10
N ILE A 525 -16.18 -18.10 -13.64
CA ILE A 525 -16.22 -16.75 -14.24
C ILE A 525 -14.81 -16.17 -14.17
N THR A 526 -14.26 -15.77 -15.30
CA THR A 526 -12.93 -15.16 -15.38
C THR A 526 -13.05 -13.65 -15.29
N LEU A 527 -12.45 -13.08 -14.25
CA LEU A 527 -12.36 -11.64 -14.00
C LEU A 527 -10.95 -11.18 -14.36
N ALA A 528 -10.82 -10.47 -15.49
CA ALA A 528 -9.52 -9.99 -15.96
C ALA A 528 -8.90 -8.98 -14.96
N PRO A 529 -7.56 -8.83 -14.93
CA PRO A 529 -6.88 -7.86 -14.09
C PRO A 529 -7.41 -6.45 -14.27
N ARG A 530 -7.61 -5.71 -13.18
CA ARG A 530 -8.09 -4.31 -13.22
C ARG A 530 -9.37 -4.18 -14.05
N GLN A 531 -10.29 -5.13 -13.94
CA GLN A 531 -11.54 -5.10 -14.69
C GLN A 531 -12.76 -5.50 -13.88
N ARG A 532 -13.92 -4.95 -14.24
CA ARG A 532 -15.21 -5.46 -13.77
C ARG A 532 -15.89 -6.39 -14.77
N THR A 533 -16.81 -7.20 -14.26
CA THR A 533 -17.66 -8.10 -15.01
C THR A 533 -19.06 -8.06 -14.41
N VAL A 534 -20.08 -8.01 -15.27
CA VAL A 534 -21.49 -8.00 -14.86
C VAL A 534 -22.11 -9.35 -15.18
N VAL A 535 -22.73 -9.99 -14.18
CA VAL A 535 -23.50 -11.21 -14.33
C VAL A 535 -24.98 -10.85 -14.26
N VAL A 536 -25.72 -11.11 -15.34
CA VAL A 536 -27.16 -10.87 -15.43
C VAL A 536 -27.89 -12.05 -14.80
N MET A 537 -28.48 -11.85 -13.62
CA MET A 537 -29.02 -12.96 -12.83
C MET A 537 -30.29 -13.57 -13.44
N GLY A 538 -31.04 -12.79 -14.23
CA GLY A 538 -32.24 -13.27 -14.94
C GLY A 538 -31.95 -14.39 -15.94
N ASP A 539 -30.75 -14.40 -16.53
CA ASP A 539 -30.32 -15.45 -17.47
C ASP A 539 -30.04 -16.78 -16.75
N LEU A 540 -29.79 -16.72 -15.44
CA LEU A 540 -29.42 -17.86 -14.60
C LEU A 540 -30.61 -18.44 -13.86
N LEU A 541 -31.45 -17.58 -13.29
CA LEU A 541 -32.56 -17.98 -12.45
C LEU A 541 -33.76 -17.05 -12.70
N PRO A 542 -34.60 -17.33 -13.71
CA PRO A 542 -35.76 -16.51 -14.03
C PRO A 542 -36.89 -16.68 -13.01
N ASP A 543 -37.63 -15.59 -12.76
CA ASP A 543 -38.85 -15.56 -11.92
C ASP A 543 -38.68 -16.16 -10.51
N ARG A 544 -37.61 -15.74 -9.82
CA ARG A 544 -37.31 -16.17 -8.45
C ARG A 544 -36.66 -15.07 -7.63
N SER A 545 -36.95 -15.08 -6.33
CA SER A 545 -36.18 -14.39 -5.30
C SER A 545 -35.07 -15.28 -4.71
N PHE A 546 -33.92 -14.69 -4.41
CA PHE A 546 -32.73 -15.43 -3.97
C PHE A 546 -31.75 -14.56 -3.18
N GLY A 547 -31.00 -15.22 -2.29
CA GLY A 547 -29.75 -14.72 -1.73
C GLY A 547 -28.57 -15.26 -2.53
N MET A 548 -27.40 -14.64 -2.40
CA MET A 548 -26.19 -15.01 -3.14
C MET A 548 -25.00 -15.20 -2.21
N ARG A 549 -24.15 -16.17 -2.52
CA ARG A 549 -22.77 -16.28 -2.02
C ARG A 549 -21.80 -16.32 -3.19
N VAL A 550 -20.96 -15.31 -3.32
CA VAL A 550 -19.86 -15.29 -4.29
C VAL A 550 -18.61 -15.87 -3.65
N THR A 551 -17.85 -16.67 -4.38
CA THR A 551 -16.55 -17.22 -3.95
C THR A 551 -15.52 -17.03 -5.07
N ALA A 552 -14.38 -16.43 -4.75
CA ALA A 552 -13.31 -16.09 -5.67
C ALA A 552 -11.95 -16.68 -5.27
N THR A 553 -11.10 -16.94 -6.27
CA THR A 553 -9.75 -17.49 -6.05
C THR A 553 -8.81 -16.46 -5.39
N GLN A 554 -9.04 -15.17 -5.62
CA GLN A 554 -8.35 -14.05 -4.98
C GLN A 554 -9.36 -12.95 -4.54
N PRO A 555 -8.98 -12.01 -3.66
CA PRO A 555 -9.88 -10.96 -3.20
C PRO A 555 -10.39 -10.04 -4.33
N ILE A 556 -11.71 -9.92 -4.44
CA ILE A 556 -12.45 -9.05 -5.38
C ILE A 556 -13.42 -8.14 -4.62
N VAL A 557 -14.06 -7.21 -5.33
CA VAL A 557 -15.16 -6.40 -4.82
C VAL A 557 -16.43 -6.83 -5.51
N ALA A 558 -17.52 -7.02 -4.76
CA ALA A 558 -18.81 -7.43 -5.31
C ALA A 558 -19.91 -6.46 -4.88
N GLU A 559 -20.64 -5.93 -5.86
CA GLU A 559 -21.83 -5.12 -5.67
C GLU A 559 -23.02 -5.77 -6.39
N ARG A 560 -24.23 -5.44 -5.96
CA ARG A 560 -25.47 -5.82 -6.62
C ARG A 560 -26.20 -4.55 -7.03
N THR A 561 -26.56 -4.46 -8.29
CA THR A 561 -27.49 -3.44 -8.80
C THR A 561 -28.82 -4.11 -9.13
N MET A 562 -29.92 -3.52 -8.68
CA MET A 562 -31.25 -3.94 -9.06
C MET A 562 -31.99 -2.80 -9.74
N ILE A 563 -32.67 -3.11 -10.85
CA ILE A 563 -33.61 -2.21 -11.51
C ILE A 563 -34.99 -2.86 -11.46
N PHE A 564 -36.02 -2.10 -11.09
CA PHE A 564 -37.35 -2.65 -10.81
C PHE A 564 -38.46 -1.63 -11.04
N GLY A 565 -39.71 -2.09 -10.96
CA GLY A 565 -40.90 -1.27 -11.06
C GLY A 565 -41.57 -1.34 -12.44
N PRO A 566 -42.90 -1.09 -12.51
CA PRO A 566 -43.65 -1.31 -13.73
C PRO A 566 -43.13 -0.46 -14.90
N GLY A 567 -42.84 -1.13 -16.03
CA GLY A 567 -42.33 -0.46 -17.23
C GLY A 567 -40.85 -0.04 -17.16
N SER A 568 -40.09 -0.49 -16.15
CA SER A 568 -38.65 -0.23 -16.05
C SER A 568 -37.87 -0.75 -17.26
N THR A 569 -36.82 -0.04 -17.62
CA THR A 569 -35.86 -0.39 -18.67
C THR A 569 -34.46 -0.61 -18.06
N LEU A 570 -33.41 -0.73 -18.87
CA LEU A 570 -32.03 -0.77 -18.37
C LEU A 570 -31.49 0.60 -17.93
N THR A 571 -32.24 1.68 -18.19
CA THR A 571 -31.82 3.07 -17.95
C THR A 571 -32.91 3.92 -17.29
N SER A 572 -34.02 3.31 -16.86
CA SER A 572 -35.14 3.98 -16.19
C SER A 572 -35.93 3.00 -15.33
N GLY A 573 -36.56 3.50 -14.27
CA GLY A 573 -37.25 2.70 -13.24
C GLY A 573 -36.70 2.97 -11.84
N GLY A 574 -37.21 2.23 -10.86
CA GLY A 574 -36.61 2.20 -9.53
C GLY A 574 -35.26 1.48 -9.59
N MET A 575 -34.28 1.96 -8.82
CA MET A 575 -32.95 1.38 -8.81
C MET A 575 -32.27 1.54 -7.45
N HIS A 576 -31.57 0.49 -7.02
CA HIS A 576 -30.59 0.58 -5.93
C HIS A 576 -29.34 -0.22 -6.27
N THR A 577 -28.21 0.21 -5.74
CA THR A 577 -26.95 -0.53 -5.77
C THR A 577 -26.43 -0.70 -4.35
N SER A 578 -26.02 -1.90 -3.98
CA SER A 578 -25.45 -2.17 -2.65
C SER A 578 -24.23 -3.08 -2.74
N PRO A 579 -23.17 -2.83 -1.95
CA PRO A 579 -22.12 -3.82 -1.75
C PRO A 579 -22.67 -5.06 -1.04
N GLY A 580 -22.06 -6.20 -1.31
CA GLY A 580 -22.25 -7.40 -0.49
C GLY A 580 -21.55 -7.25 0.86
N VAL A 581 -21.77 -8.22 1.75
CA VAL A 581 -21.01 -8.30 3.01
C VAL A 581 -19.93 -9.37 2.91
N ALA A 582 -18.73 -9.05 3.36
CA ALA A 582 -17.57 -9.95 3.30
C ALA A 582 -17.54 -10.96 4.47
N GLU A 583 -18.28 -10.68 5.53
CA GLU A 583 -18.33 -11.47 6.75
C GLU A 583 -19.79 -11.79 7.12
N LEU A 584 -19.99 -12.85 7.90
CA LEU A 584 -21.27 -13.21 8.49
C LEU A 584 -21.26 -12.80 9.96
N SER A 585 -22.41 -12.40 10.48
CA SER A 585 -22.56 -12.04 11.89
C SER A 585 -23.71 -12.79 12.55
N ARG A 586 -23.62 -12.96 13.86
CA ARG A 586 -24.71 -13.44 14.71
C ARG A 586 -25.63 -12.31 15.17
N GLU A 587 -25.22 -11.05 14.98
CA GLU A 587 -26.00 -9.88 15.33
C GLU A 587 -26.01 -8.88 14.17
N TRP A 588 -27.19 -8.38 13.83
CA TRP A 588 -27.39 -7.38 12.77
C TRP A 588 -28.33 -6.29 13.25
N HIS A 589 -28.04 -5.04 12.90
CA HIS A 589 -28.77 -3.87 13.35
C HIS A 589 -29.15 -2.95 12.20
N PHE A 590 -30.36 -2.42 12.28
CA PHE A 590 -30.94 -1.46 11.33
C PHE A 590 -31.55 -0.31 12.13
N ALA A 591 -31.14 0.92 11.86
CA ALA A 591 -31.69 2.13 12.49
C ALA A 591 -32.90 2.70 11.72
N GLU A 592 -32.94 2.45 10.40
CA GLU A 592 -34.06 2.74 9.52
C GLU A 592 -35.04 1.56 9.43
N GLY A 593 -36.31 1.92 9.22
CA GLY A 593 -37.42 0.99 9.09
C GLY A 593 -38.74 1.70 9.35
N THR A 594 -39.71 1.46 8.49
CA THR A 594 -41.09 1.92 8.70
C THR A 594 -42.06 1.02 7.95
N THR A 595 -43.20 0.75 8.58
CA THR A 595 -44.34 0.06 7.96
C THR A 595 -45.53 0.99 7.75
N ALA A 596 -45.35 2.29 8.05
CA ALA A 596 -46.34 3.31 7.75
C ALA A 596 -46.47 3.49 6.23
N PRO A 597 -47.69 3.75 5.70
CA PRO A 597 -47.87 4.07 4.30
C PRO A 597 -46.96 5.22 3.85
N PRO A 598 -46.37 5.17 2.63
CA PRO A 598 -46.60 4.20 1.56
C PRO A 598 -45.63 2.99 1.56
N PHE A 599 -44.89 2.75 2.63
CA PHE A 599 -43.76 1.82 2.62
C PHE A 599 -44.16 0.35 2.82
N ARG A 600 -43.51 -0.53 2.07
CA ARG A 600 -43.45 -1.98 2.28
C ARG A 600 -42.03 -2.36 2.65
N MET A 601 -41.86 -2.94 3.84
CA MET A 601 -40.57 -3.27 4.41
C MET A 601 -40.42 -4.78 4.51
N SER A 602 -39.29 -5.28 4.03
CA SER A 602 -38.87 -6.67 4.22
C SER A 602 -37.51 -6.75 4.90
N LEU A 603 -37.35 -7.73 5.79
CA LEU A 603 -36.03 -8.15 6.27
C LEU A 603 -35.66 -9.44 5.56
N LEU A 604 -34.48 -9.44 4.96
CA LEU A 604 -34.00 -10.51 4.11
C LEU A 604 -32.80 -11.13 4.78
N VAL A 605 -32.86 -12.43 5.03
CA VAL A 605 -31.85 -13.13 5.80
C VAL A 605 -31.41 -14.37 5.05
N VAL A 606 -30.11 -14.49 4.78
CA VAL A 606 -29.55 -15.68 4.15
C VAL A 606 -28.79 -16.52 5.18
N ASN A 607 -29.08 -17.83 5.17
CA ASN A 607 -28.37 -18.83 5.95
C ASN A 607 -27.43 -19.63 5.03
N PRO A 608 -26.16 -19.25 4.91
CA PRO A 608 -25.21 -19.95 4.05
C PRO A 608 -24.61 -21.22 4.71
N ASN A 609 -25.10 -21.61 5.89
CA ASN A 609 -24.59 -22.75 6.64
C ASN A 609 -25.25 -24.06 6.19
N GLY A 610 -24.56 -25.18 6.44
CA GLY A 610 -25.10 -26.53 6.22
C GLY A 610 -26.12 -26.99 7.27
N ASP A 611 -26.30 -26.22 8.34
CA ASP A 611 -27.29 -26.44 9.40
C ASP A 611 -28.34 -25.32 9.40
N ARG A 612 -29.51 -25.59 9.99
CA ARG A 612 -30.53 -24.55 10.25
C ARG A 612 -29.99 -23.45 11.15
N ALA A 613 -30.40 -22.22 10.88
CA ALA A 613 -30.15 -21.05 11.74
C ALA A 613 -31.45 -20.63 12.42
N ASN A 614 -31.43 -20.44 13.74
CA ASN A 614 -32.55 -19.88 14.49
C ASN A 614 -32.27 -18.41 14.79
N ILE A 615 -33.22 -17.54 14.47
CA ILE A 615 -33.08 -16.09 14.67
C ILE A 615 -34.20 -15.55 15.56
N THR A 616 -33.87 -14.52 16.33
CA THR A 616 -34.81 -13.64 17.02
C THR A 616 -34.71 -12.25 16.41
N VAL A 617 -35.79 -11.75 15.85
CA VAL A 617 -35.90 -10.39 15.30
C VAL A 617 -36.64 -9.53 16.32
N ARG A 618 -36.01 -8.43 16.74
CA ARG A 618 -36.55 -7.48 17.70
C ARG A 618 -36.72 -6.11 17.06
N PHE A 619 -37.93 -5.59 17.10
CA PHE A 619 -38.30 -4.26 16.60
C PHE A 619 -38.34 -3.28 17.77
N LEU A 620 -37.50 -2.25 17.73
CA LEU A 620 -37.43 -1.17 18.69
C LEU A 620 -38.28 0.01 18.22
N THR A 621 -39.08 0.56 19.12
CA THR A 621 -39.98 1.67 18.86
C THR A 621 -39.42 2.98 19.43
N PRO A 622 -39.98 4.15 19.06
CA PRO A 622 -39.54 5.44 19.60
C PRO A 622 -39.74 5.59 21.12
N ASP A 623 -40.75 4.93 21.69
CA ASP A 623 -41.06 4.97 23.13
C ASP A 623 -40.18 4.01 23.98
N GLY A 624 -39.25 3.29 23.35
CA GLY A 624 -38.33 2.36 24.02
C GLY A 624 -38.94 0.98 24.31
N THR A 625 -40.15 0.70 23.81
CA THR A 625 -40.73 -0.64 23.84
C THR A 625 -40.16 -1.51 22.71
N SER A 626 -40.36 -2.83 22.77
CA SER A 626 -39.91 -3.71 21.69
C SER A 626 -40.80 -4.93 21.49
N LEU A 627 -41.00 -5.30 20.22
CA LEU A 627 -41.65 -6.56 19.82
C LEU A 627 -40.60 -7.55 19.34
N ALA A 628 -40.72 -8.83 19.74
CA ALA A 628 -39.84 -9.89 19.26
C ALA A 628 -40.60 -10.99 18.50
N ARG A 629 -39.98 -11.53 17.45
CA ARG A 629 -40.42 -12.70 16.68
C ARG A 629 -39.26 -13.66 16.49
N ARG A 630 -39.55 -14.96 16.41
CA ARG A 630 -38.56 -16.02 16.20
C ARG A 630 -38.82 -16.71 14.89
N TYR A 631 -37.75 -16.98 14.14
CA TYR A 631 -37.81 -17.67 12.86
C TYR A 631 -36.72 -18.74 12.81
N ALA A 632 -36.94 -19.75 11.97
CA ALA A 632 -35.95 -20.75 11.63
C ALA A 632 -35.71 -20.71 10.12
N ILE A 633 -34.44 -20.66 9.72
CA ILE A 633 -34.03 -20.63 8.33
C ILE A 633 -33.39 -21.98 8.01
N PRO A 634 -33.89 -22.73 7.00
CA PRO A 634 -33.27 -23.97 6.58
C PRO A 634 -31.79 -23.79 6.17
N PRO A 635 -31.00 -24.88 6.13
CA PRO A 635 -29.66 -24.85 5.54
C PRO A 635 -29.67 -24.30 4.11
N LEU A 636 -28.66 -23.52 3.74
CA LEU A 636 -28.44 -23.01 2.38
C LEU A 636 -29.69 -22.35 1.76
N ALA A 637 -30.44 -21.61 2.57
CA ALA A 637 -31.71 -20.99 2.17
C ALA A 637 -31.73 -19.51 2.53
N ARG A 638 -32.68 -18.80 1.92
CA ARG A 638 -33.02 -17.42 2.25
C ARG A 638 -34.38 -17.38 2.96
N LEU A 639 -34.59 -16.38 3.80
CA LEU A 639 -35.86 -16.06 4.42
C LEU A 639 -36.17 -14.59 4.17
N ALA A 640 -37.35 -14.31 3.62
CA ALA A 640 -37.93 -12.97 3.55
C ALA A 640 -39.02 -12.82 4.61
N ILE A 641 -38.90 -11.81 5.47
CA ILE A 641 -39.87 -11.47 6.51
C ILE A 641 -40.58 -10.19 6.08
N ASP A 642 -41.88 -10.27 5.74
CA ASP A 642 -42.72 -9.08 5.55
C ASP A 642 -42.96 -8.42 6.91
N VAL A 643 -42.38 -7.23 7.11
CA VAL A 643 -42.45 -6.54 8.40
C VAL A 643 -43.80 -5.84 8.57
N ASN A 644 -44.49 -5.48 7.49
CA ASN A 644 -45.82 -4.85 7.57
C ASN A 644 -46.86 -5.79 8.19
N GLU A 645 -46.70 -7.11 8.05
CA GLU A 645 -47.55 -8.12 8.70
C GLU A 645 -47.23 -8.30 10.20
N VAL A 646 -46.04 -7.88 10.63
CA VAL A 646 -45.55 -8.09 12.00
C VAL A 646 -45.75 -6.86 12.89
N VAL A 647 -45.49 -5.67 12.34
CA VAL A 647 -45.65 -4.38 13.03
C VAL A 647 -46.44 -3.45 12.11
N PRO A 648 -47.73 -3.20 12.35
CA PRO A 648 -48.50 -2.32 11.47
C PRO A 648 -48.23 -0.84 11.77
N GLU A 649 -48.03 -0.06 10.71
CA GLU A 649 -48.04 1.42 10.68
C GLU A 649 -47.09 2.13 11.66
N LEU A 650 -45.85 1.64 11.81
CA LEU A 650 -44.91 2.20 12.78
C LEU A 650 -43.47 2.32 12.23
N GLY A 651 -42.79 3.40 12.61
CA GLY A 651 -41.34 3.53 12.43
C GLY A 651 -40.58 2.68 13.45
N VAL A 652 -39.68 1.81 12.98
CA VAL A 652 -38.97 0.82 13.80
C VAL A 652 -37.48 0.81 13.50
N ALA A 653 -36.67 0.49 14.52
CA ALA A 653 -35.31 0.02 14.33
C ALA A 653 -35.30 -1.49 14.58
N THR A 654 -34.44 -2.25 13.92
CA THR A 654 -34.43 -3.72 14.01
C THR A 654 -33.11 -4.24 14.55
N ILE A 655 -33.18 -5.26 15.40
CA ILE A 655 -32.05 -6.08 15.83
C ILE A 655 -32.36 -7.55 15.49
N ILE A 656 -31.46 -8.22 14.76
CA ILE A 656 -31.54 -9.66 14.48
C ILE A 656 -30.45 -10.35 15.30
N ILE A 657 -30.82 -11.32 16.13
CA ILE A 657 -29.90 -12.15 16.91
C ILE A 657 -30.04 -13.59 16.42
N ALA A 658 -28.95 -14.19 15.98
CA ALA A 658 -28.90 -15.54 15.43
C ALA A 658 -28.02 -16.46 16.28
N ASP A 659 -28.37 -17.74 16.34
CA ASP A 659 -27.53 -18.78 16.97
C ASP A 659 -26.31 -19.17 16.12
N ARG A 660 -26.28 -18.77 14.85
CA ARG A 660 -25.23 -19.02 13.87
C ARG A 660 -24.99 -17.79 12.98
N PRO A 661 -23.78 -17.62 12.41
CA PRO A 661 -23.51 -16.51 11.52
C PRO A 661 -24.40 -16.52 10.26
N ILE A 662 -25.03 -15.40 9.97
CA ILE A 662 -25.91 -15.15 8.81
C ILE A 662 -25.51 -13.83 8.13
N ALA A 663 -26.07 -13.56 6.95
CA ALA A 663 -26.08 -12.22 6.36
C ALA A 663 -27.51 -11.69 6.29
N ALA A 664 -27.70 -10.40 6.56
CA ALA A 664 -29.01 -9.77 6.58
C ALA A 664 -29.00 -8.41 5.88
N GLU A 665 -30.04 -8.17 5.08
CA GLU A 665 -30.33 -6.89 4.43
C GLU A 665 -31.76 -6.45 4.77
N ARG A 666 -32.03 -5.15 4.65
CA ARG A 666 -33.38 -4.59 4.67
C ARG A 666 -33.72 -4.10 3.28
N ALA A 667 -34.94 -4.38 2.83
CA ALA A 667 -35.52 -3.74 1.65
C ALA A 667 -36.72 -2.86 2.05
N LEU A 668 -36.80 -1.67 1.46
CA LEU A 668 -37.94 -0.76 1.55
C LEU A 668 -38.41 -0.43 0.14
N TYR A 669 -39.67 -0.68 -0.16
CA TYR A 669 -40.30 -0.35 -1.44
C TYR A 669 -41.50 0.57 -1.21
N TRP A 670 -41.73 1.52 -2.10
CA TRP A 670 -42.90 2.40 -2.09
C TRP A 670 -43.31 2.72 -3.52
N ARG A 671 -44.33 3.59 -3.70
CA ARG A 671 -44.94 3.88 -5.02
C ARG A 671 -45.30 2.59 -5.78
N SER A 672 -45.92 1.64 -5.08
CA SER A 672 -46.29 0.34 -5.63
C SER A 672 -45.12 -0.43 -6.26
N GLY A 673 -43.92 -0.31 -5.67
CA GLY A 673 -42.72 -0.99 -6.13
C GLY A 673 -41.95 -0.24 -7.23
N ALA A 674 -42.36 0.99 -7.60
CA ALA A 674 -41.64 1.80 -8.59
C ALA A 674 -40.44 2.58 -8.00
N ALA A 675 -40.22 2.51 -6.69
CA ALA A 675 -39.10 3.11 -5.98
C ALA A 675 -38.72 2.22 -4.79
N GLY A 676 -37.42 2.16 -4.46
CA GLY A 676 -36.95 1.25 -3.44
C GLY A 676 -35.48 1.38 -3.08
N THR A 677 -35.11 0.87 -1.92
CA THR A 677 -33.73 0.74 -1.46
C THR A 677 -33.56 -0.59 -0.76
N ALA A 678 -32.38 -1.20 -0.91
CA ALA A 678 -31.99 -2.32 -0.08
C ALA A 678 -30.49 -2.33 0.22
N GLY A 679 -30.13 -2.67 1.45
CA GLY A 679 -28.74 -2.74 1.87
C GLY A 679 -28.54 -3.49 3.20
N PRO A 680 -27.27 -3.79 3.55
CA PRO A 680 -26.93 -4.56 4.73
C PRO A 680 -27.09 -3.77 6.03
N GLY A 681 -27.37 -4.49 7.11
CA GLY A 681 -27.35 -3.91 8.45
C GLY A 681 -25.93 -3.78 9.01
N ALA A 682 -25.79 -3.04 10.11
CA ALA A 682 -24.55 -3.02 10.87
C ALA A 682 -24.38 -4.34 11.65
N MET A 683 -23.18 -4.92 11.63
CA MET A 683 -22.86 -6.12 12.43
C MET A 683 -22.63 -5.82 13.92
N ALA A 684 -22.41 -4.55 14.25
CA ALA A 684 -22.23 -4.06 15.62
C ALA A 684 -22.57 -2.56 15.71
N PRO A 685 -23.03 -2.08 16.88
CA PRO A 685 -23.14 -0.66 17.15
C PRO A 685 -21.77 -0.03 17.42
N ALA A 686 -21.64 1.28 17.16
CA ALA A 686 -20.40 2.04 17.34
C ALA A 686 -20.66 3.38 18.05
N TYR A 687 -19.60 3.97 18.61
CA TYR A 687 -19.66 5.27 19.30
C TYR A 687 -19.66 6.45 18.34
N SER A 688 -19.24 6.26 17.09
CA SER A 688 -19.26 7.32 16.08
C SER A 688 -19.60 6.78 14.69
N TRP A 689 -20.27 7.61 13.89
CA TRP A 689 -20.74 7.29 12.54
C TRP A 689 -20.57 8.49 11.62
N ARG A 690 -20.19 8.26 10.37
CA ARG A 690 -19.84 9.32 9.42
C ARG A 690 -20.48 9.09 8.05
N PHE A 691 -20.83 10.20 7.41
CA PHE A 691 -21.44 10.29 6.09
C PHE A 691 -20.71 11.40 5.30
N ALA A 692 -20.13 11.05 4.15
CA ALA A 692 -19.39 11.99 3.31
C ALA A 692 -20.32 12.86 2.46
N ASP A 693 -21.47 12.31 2.08
CA ASP A 693 -22.45 12.94 1.21
C ASP A 693 -23.79 13.21 1.94
N GLY A 694 -24.71 13.86 1.23
CA GLY A 694 -26.03 14.24 1.71
C GLY A 694 -26.59 15.36 0.84
N ARG A 695 -27.91 15.59 0.86
CA ARG A 695 -28.55 16.68 0.11
C ARG A 695 -29.91 17.04 0.70
N THR A 696 -30.17 18.34 0.81
CA THR A 696 -31.45 18.92 1.24
C THR A 696 -31.94 20.05 0.33
N SER A 697 -31.24 20.33 -0.77
CA SER A 697 -31.64 21.34 -1.77
C SER A 697 -32.75 20.84 -2.69
N GLY A 698 -33.65 21.73 -3.10
CA GLY A 698 -34.74 21.37 -4.00
C GLY A 698 -35.80 20.57 -3.26
N ASP A 699 -36.27 19.47 -3.86
CA ASP A 699 -37.26 18.58 -3.26
C ASP A 699 -36.64 17.44 -2.42
N TYR A 700 -35.32 17.41 -2.29
CA TYR A 700 -34.63 16.34 -1.55
C TYR A 700 -34.92 16.40 -0.05
N GLN A 701 -35.38 15.26 0.49
CA GLN A 701 -35.60 15.08 1.93
C GLN A 701 -34.57 14.11 2.49
N GLN A 702 -33.67 14.63 3.33
CA GLN A 702 -32.72 13.82 4.09
C GLN A 702 -33.22 13.59 5.51
N TYR A 703 -33.06 12.34 5.96
CA TYR A 703 -33.32 11.89 7.31
C TYR A 703 -32.10 11.19 7.88
N LEU A 704 -31.81 11.42 9.15
CA LEU A 704 -30.82 10.67 9.92
C LEU A 704 -31.55 9.79 10.93
N LEU A 705 -31.27 8.50 10.90
CA LEU A 705 -31.99 7.49 11.66
C LEU A 705 -31.04 6.85 12.65
N ILE A 706 -31.40 6.92 13.92
CA ILE A 706 -30.52 6.53 15.02
C ILE A 706 -31.22 5.48 15.85
N SER A 707 -30.51 4.39 16.14
CA SER A 707 -30.94 3.34 17.05
C SER A 707 -29.99 3.28 18.24
N ASN A 708 -30.55 3.27 19.46
CA ASN A 708 -29.83 3.00 20.68
C ASN A 708 -30.16 1.57 21.15
N PRO A 709 -29.41 0.54 20.69
CA PRO A 709 -29.65 -0.84 21.11
C PRO A 709 -29.20 -1.11 22.55
N SER A 710 -28.50 -0.16 23.18
CA SER A 710 -27.95 -0.33 24.53
C SER A 710 -29.04 -0.33 25.60
N ARG A 711 -28.69 -0.86 26.77
CA ARG A 711 -29.53 -0.85 27.97
C ARG A 711 -29.43 0.46 28.77
N ARG A 712 -28.74 1.47 28.24
CA ARG A 712 -28.50 2.75 28.90
C ARG A 712 -28.99 3.88 28.01
N GLN A 713 -29.26 5.02 28.62
CA GLN A 713 -29.53 6.25 27.90
C GLN A 713 -28.27 6.69 27.14
N ALA A 714 -28.42 7.14 25.91
CA ALA A 714 -27.35 7.66 25.08
C ALA A 714 -27.51 9.16 24.88
N ARG A 715 -26.47 9.95 25.14
CA ARG A 715 -26.35 11.32 24.65
C ARG A 715 -25.67 11.26 23.29
N ILE A 716 -26.25 11.94 22.30
CA ILE A 716 -25.81 11.92 20.91
C ILE A 716 -25.56 13.34 20.45
N ASP A 717 -24.39 13.57 19.88
CA ASP A 717 -23.96 14.82 19.26
C ASP A 717 -23.79 14.61 17.76
N VAL A 718 -24.57 15.36 16.97
CA VAL A 718 -24.56 15.32 15.51
C VAL A 718 -23.96 16.62 15.00
N ASN A 719 -22.85 16.51 14.27
CA ASN A 719 -22.17 17.63 13.62
C ASN A 719 -22.35 17.54 12.11
N PHE A 720 -22.65 18.67 11.49
CA PHE A 720 -22.87 18.81 10.07
C PHE A 720 -21.81 19.74 9.47
N ILE A 721 -21.41 19.44 8.24
CA ILE A 721 -20.66 20.36 7.37
C ILE A 721 -21.60 20.73 6.23
N LEU A 722 -21.96 22.02 6.15
CA LEU A 722 -22.93 22.56 5.21
C LEU A 722 -22.28 22.88 3.85
N ALA A 723 -23.08 23.22 2.85
CA ALA A 723 -22.61 23.41 1.47
C ALA A 723 -21.57 24.54 1.33
N ASN A 724 -21.64 25.57 2.18
CA ASN A 724 -20.69 26.69 2.22
C ASN A 724 -19.46 26.43 3.11
N GLY A 725 -19.28 25.21 3.63
CA GLY A 725 -18.19 24.83 4.54
C GLY A 725 -18.41 25.20 6.01
N SER A 726 -19.49 25.92 6.35
CA SER A 726 -19.82 26.20 7.74
C SER A 726 -20.24 24.93 8.49
N ARG A 727 -20.04 24.93 9.81
CA ARG A 727 -20.36 23.80 10.69
C ARG A 727 -21.59 24.10 11.53
N ALA A 728 -22.44 23.10 11.73
CA ALA A 728 -23.60 23.18 12.60
C ALA A 728 -23.73 21.93 13.46
N SER A 729 -24.36 22.04 14.63
CA SER A 729 -24.47 20.91 15.56
C SER A 729 -25.87 20.78 16.15
N ARG A 730 -26.24 19.55 16.50
CA ARG A 730 -27.45 19.19 17.26
C ARG A 730 -27.08 18.15 18.30
N SER A 731 -27.72 18.23 19.46
CA SER A 731 -27.58 17.21 20.50
C SER A 731 -28.95 16.69 20.89
N LEU A 732 -29.04 15.41 21.19
CA LEU A 732 -30.25 14.77 21.67
C LEU A 732 -29.91 13.67 22.67
N VAL A 733 -30.91 13.27 23.44
CA VAL A 733 -30.77 12.20 24.43
C VAL A 733 -31.81 11.13 24.12
N MET A 734 -31.33 9.90 23.90
CA MET A 734 -32.17 8.74 23.58
C MET A 734 -32.27 7.79 24.77
N PRO A 735 -33.49 7.39 25.16
CA PRO A 735 -33.70 6.28 26.10
C PRO A 735 -33.00 4.98 25.67
N ALA A 736 -32.88 4.04 26.60
CA ALA A 736 -32.39 2.70 26.32
C ALA A 736 -33.38 1.96 25.37
N GLY A 737 -32.86 1.22 24.41
CA GLY A 737 -33.68 0.41 23.50
C GLY A 737 -34.61 1.20 22.58
N SER A 738 -34.38 2.49 22.36
CA SER A 738 -35.23 3.35 21.53
C SER A 738 -34.62 3.67 20.17
N ARG A 739 -35.43 4.25 19.28
CA ARG A 739 -35.01 4.84 18.01
C ARG A 739 -35.36 6.32 17.90
N TYR A 740 -34.73 7.02 16.96
CA TYR A 740 -35.03 8.42 16.64
C TYR A 740 -34.87 8.71 15.14
N THR A 741 -35.76 9.52 14.56
CA THR A 741 -35.62 10.07 13.20
C THR A 741 -35.37 11.58 13.30
N MET A 742 -34.29 12.06 12.71
CA MET A 742 -34.02 13.48 12.54
C MET A 742 -34.31 13.91 11.10
N ALA A 743 -35.27 14.80 10.88
CA ALA A 743 -35.52 15.43 9.58
C ALA A 743 -34.46 16.50 9.30
N VAL A 744 -33.35 16.11 8.67
CA VAL A 744 -32.20 17.00 8.41
C VAL A 744 -32.58 18.14 7.46
N HIS A 745 -33.44 17.86 6.48
CA HIS A 745 -33.90 18.85 5.50
C HIS A 745 -34.73 20.00 6.11
N GLU A 746 -35.45 19.76 7.21
CA GLU A 746 -36.16 20.81 7.94
C GLU A 746 -35.20 21.68 8.76
N LEU A 747 -34.14 21.06 9.31
CA LEU A 747 -33.16 21.76 10.13
C LEU A 747 -32.20 22.63 9.30
N TYR A 748 -31.83 22.15 8.12
CA TYR A 748 -30.90 22.79 7.21
C TYR A 748 -31.42 22.67 5.77
N PRO A 749 -32.37 23.54 5.38
CA PRO A 749 -32.88 23.56 4.01
C PRO A 749 -31.80 24.03 3.01
N ASP A 750 -32.04 23.78 1.73
CA ASP A 750 -31.28 24.32 0.61
C ASP A 750 -29.79 23.96 0.55
N GLN A 751 -29.39 22.85 1.20
CA GLN A 751 -28.01 22.37 1.11
C GLN A 751 -27.85 21.48 -0.11
N THR A 752 -27.11 21.95 -1.12
CA THR A 752 -26.72 21.15 -2.29
C THR A 752 -25.85 19.95 -1.91
N THR A 753 -25.32 19.97 -0.70
CA THR A 753 -24.54 18.93 -0.08
C THR A 753 -24.45 19.12 1.43
N ILE A 754 -24.45 18.03 2.19
CA ILE A 754 -24.32 18.08 3.65
C ILE A 754 -23.66 16.80 4.18
N SER A 755 -22.47 16.91 4.78
CA SER A 755 -21.80 15.78 5.43
C SER A 755 -22.21 15.72 6.90
N THR A 756 -22.24 14.52 7.48
CA THR A 756 -22.71 14.31 8.87
C THR A 756 -21.74 13.44 9.66
N MET A 757 -21.44 13.86 10.90
CA MET A 757 -20.67 13.11 11.88
C MET A 757 -21.44 12.99 13.18
N VAL A 758 -21.74 11.77 13.60
CA VAL A 758 -22.45 11.46 14.84
C VAL A 758 -21.47 10.91 15.86
N ARG A 759 -21.54 11.38 17.11
CA ARG A 759 -20.85 10.82 18.27
C ARG A 759 -21.86 10.53 19.37
N ALA A 760 -21.64 9.48 20.15
CA ALA A 760 -22.54 9.10 21.21
C ALA A 760 -21.79 8.62 22.45
N THR A 761 -22.44 8.72 23.62
CA THR A 761 -21.90 8.20 24.88
C THR A 761 -22.13 6.71 25.08
N GLN A 762 -22.93 6.07 24.22
CA GLN A 762 -23.17 4.63 24.17
C GLN A 762 -23.03 4.17 22.71
N PRO A 763 -22.73 2.88 22.45
CA PRO A 763 -22.76 2.35 21.10
C PRO A 763 -24.18 2.47 20.51
N ILE A 764 -24.28 3.11 19.35
CA ILE A 764 -25.51 3.31 18.57
C ILE A 764 -25.33 2.78 17.15
N VAL A 765 -26.42 2.76 16.37
CA VAL A 765 -26.37 2.53 14.92
C VAL A 765 -27.01 3.72 14.23
N VAL A 766 -26.41 4.16 13.13
CA VAL A 766 -26.88 5.32 12.37
C VAL A 766 -26.98 4.99 10.89
N GLU A 767 -28.15 5.25 10.32
CA GLU A 767 -28.40 5.20 8.87
C GLU A 767 -28.86 6.57 8.38
N ARG A 768 -28.71 6.82 7.09
CA ARG A 768 -29.19 8.04 6.42
C ARG A 768 -30.11 7.64 5.29
N SER A 769 -31.29 8.24 5.23
CA SER A 769 -32.20 8.12 4.08
C SER A 769 -32.27 9.44 3.33
N ILE A 770 -32.16 9.38 2.00
CA ILE A 770 -32.31 10.53 1.10
C ILE A 770 -33.39 10.18 0.08
N TYR A 771 -34.45 10.99 0.02
CA TYR A 771 -35.51 10.86 -0.97
C TYR A 771 -35.51 12.06 -1.91
N ALA A 772 -35.58 11.84 -3.22
CA ALA A 772 -35.79 12.91 -4.19
C ALA A 772 -37.28 13.25 -4.27
N GLY A 773 -37.75 14.11 -3.37
CA GLY A 773 -39.16 14.39 -3.13
C GLY A 773 -39.73 13.60 -1.96
N ALA A 774 -40.79 14.11 -1.32
CA ALA A 774 -41.45 13.43 -0.21
C ALA A 774 -41.96 12.03 -0.62
N PRO A 775 -41.70 10.95 0.15
CA PRO A 775 -42.04 9.58 -0.26
C PRO A 775 -43.52 9.33 -0.61
N ALA A 776 -44.44 10.05 0.04
CA ALA A 776 -45.87 9.97 -0.23
C ALA A 776 -46.32 10.80 -1.46
N SER A 777 -45.44 11.65 -2.00
CA SER A 777 -45.73 12.47 -3.18
C SER A 777 -45.66 11.66 -4.46
N ALA A 778 -46.58 11.92 -5.38
CA ALA A 778 -46.53 11.37 -6.74
C ALA A 778 -45.27 11.82 -7.50
N SER A 779 -44.70 12.97 -7.14
CA SER A 779 -43.49 13.54 -7.75
C SER A 779 -42.19 12.94 -7.22
N ASN A 780 -42.24 12.05 -6.23
CA ASN A 780 -41.02 11.43 -5.71
C ASN A 780 -40.34 10.57 -6.80
N ARG A 781 -39.05 10.85 -6.99
CA ARG A 781 -38.15 10.17 -7.93
C ARG A 781 -37.25 9.20 -7.17
N GLY A 782 -37.83 8.45 -6.24
CA GLY A 782 -37.14 7.44 -5.46
C GLY A 782 -36.29 7.95 -4.31
N GLY A 783 -35.31 7.14 -3.88
CA GLY A 783 -34.54 7.37 -2.66
C GLY A 783 -33.70 6.18 -2.21
N GLU A 784 -32.77 6.46 -1.31
CA GLU A 784 -31.80 5.49 -0.82
C GLU A 784 -31.67 5.57 0.70
N THR A 785 -31.49 4.42 1.35
CA THR A 785 -30.99 4.34 2.73
C THR A 785 -29.57 3.77 2.74
N SER A 786 -28.63 4.48 3.35
CA SER A 786 -27.26 4.03 3.54
C SER A 786 -26.88 3.88 5.00
N LEU A 787 -26.10 2.84 5.29
CA LEU A 787 -25.45 2.68 6.58
C LEU A 787 -24.29 3.66 6.69
N GLY A 788 -24.17 4.34 7.84
CA GLY A 788 -23.02 5.21 8.09
C GLY A 788 -21.73 4.41 8.16
N VAL A 789 -20.60 5.06 7.94
CA VAL A 789 -19.31 4.42 8.19
C VAL A 789 -18.96 4.58 9.67
N PRO A 790 -18.79 3.49 10.44
CA PRO A 790 -18.42 3.59 11.84
C PRO A 790 -17.02 4.19 11.97
N GLY A 791 -16.81 5.02 12.98
CA GLY A 791 -15.47 5.49 13.32
C GLY A 791 -14.80 4.67 14.40
N ASP A 792 -13.47 4.68 14.37
CA ASP A 792 -12.59 4.09 15.39
C ASP A 792 -12.83 4.70 16.80
#